data_AF-A0A8C0PY21-F1
#
_entry.id   AF-A0A8C0PY21-F1
#
_cell.length_a   1.000
_cell.length_b   1.000
_cell.length_c   1.000
_cell.angle_alpha   90.00
_cell.angle_beta   90.00
_cell.angle_gamma   90.00
#
_symmetry.space_group_name_H-M   'P 1'
#
loop_
_entity.id
_entity.type
_entity.pdbx_description
1 polymer ?
#
loop_
_entity_poly.entity_id
_entity_poly.type
_entity_poly.pdbx_seq_one_letter_code
_entity_poly.pdbx_strand_id
1 'polypeptide(L)'
;MAKSPENSTLEEILGKYQRSLRERQNRSIHQLKYILKEGDVTVGEDALDPAFSTSVGDEDPGTAWYELQHSHAVNQLKALLHQQKSKESEVSPSRKHDVSALKSSECEEANMPTVYNLVPIINDQSQYIHHLEAEVKFYKDELSGMKNRIQVAELENEKLQEELKSQRQKEAMREQTLLDVSGNLKNSWITTGEDSGMDEAAKKRFSHGNVDTVKGPSASETEKWKLELERLNLTYEEKTGILESQLKFLRKDLAEYQKNCEDLKEQLKHKESLLATNISNRVGGLCLKCAQHEAVLSQTHNNVHVQTIERLTKERDDLMSALVSVRSSLTDVQQREANAYEQVKQAVQMTEEANFEKTKALIQCEQLKNELERQTERLEKELTAQQEKRASEKEMMRKEITKEREDMGSKMLSLSQNIAQLEAQVEKITREKISAINQLEGIQNHLASKEMEATKVCGEMRYQLNKTKMEKDEAEKEHREYRTKTKRDLEIKDEEIEKLRLEVSESKQHLEQEQQKAARAREESLKLTELLSESEHQLHLTRLEKDSIQQSFSNEAKAQALQAQQREQELTQKIQQMETQHDKTENEQYSLLTSQNTFLTKLKEECCALAKKLEQISQKSRLKQLDKHSQATAQQLVQLLNKQNQLLLERQSLSEEVGRLRSQLPSMRQSDC
;
A
#
# COMPACT_ATOMS: atom_id res chain seq x y z
N MET A 1 -20.99 -44.47 3.52
CA MET A 1 -19.87 -44.09 2.64
C MET A 1 -18.57 -44.31 3.42
N ALA A 2 -17.95 -45.47 3.26
CA ALA A 2 -16.66 -45.80 3.89
C ALA A 2 -15.54 -45.32 2.95
N LYS A 3 -14.67 -44.43 3.43
CA LYS A 3 -13.46 -44.01 2.70
C LYS A 3 -12.44 -45.14 2.77
N SER A 4 -11.93 -45.55 1.61
CA SER A 4 -10.94 -46.62 1.47
C SER A 4 -9.59 -46.24 2.12
N PRO A 5 -8.91 -47.21 2.76
CA PRO A 5 -7.63 -46.98 3.44
C PRO A 5 -6.46 -46.63 2.52
N GLU A 6 -6.60 -46.85 1.20
CA GLU A 6 -5.54 -46.61 0.20
C GLU A 6 -5.21 -45.13 -0.03
N ASN A 7 -6.18 -44.22 0.15
CA ASN A 7 -5.93 -42.78 -0.02
C ASN A 7 -5.07 -42.19 1.11
N SER A 8 -5.13 -42.77 2.31
CA SER A 8 -4.33 -42.30 3.46
C SER A 8 -2.84 -42.59 3.25
N THR A 9 -2.50 -43.67 2.56
CA THR A 9 -1.10 -44.08 2.31
C THR A 9 -0.46 -43.19 1.26
N LEU A 10 -1.22 -42.80 0.23
CA LEU A 10 -0.75 -41.94 -0.86
C LEU A 10 -0.49 -40.50 -0.38
N GLU A 11 -1.33 -40.00 0.52
CA GLU A 11 -1.17 -38.68 1.15
C GLU A 11 0.05 -38.63 2.07
N GLU A 12 0.35 -39.74 2.78
CA GLU A 12 1.55 -39.86 3.61
C GLU A 12 2.85 -39.92 2.77
N ILE A 13 2.81 -40.58 1.61
CA ILE A 13 3.94 -40.66 0.65
C ILE A 13 4.19 -39.28 0.02
N LEU A 14 3.14 -38.58 -0.41
CA LEU A 14 3.25 -37.21 -0.94
C LEU A 14 3.77 -36.23 0.12
N GLY A 15 3.32 -36.37 1.37
CA GLY A 15 3.82 -35.58 2.50
C GLY A 15 5.31 -35.84 2.79
N LYS A 16 5.77 -37.09 2.68
CA LYS A 16 7.20 -37.46 2.80
C LYS A 16 8.02 -36.88 1.64
N TYR A 17 7.50 -36.93 0.41
CA TYR A 17 8.16 -36.38 -0.77
C TYR A 17 8.33 -34.85 -0.67
N GLN A 18 7.27 -34.13 -0.27
CA GLN A 18 7.36 -32.67 -0.08
C GLN A 18 8.32 -32.27 1.05
N ARG A 19 8.40 -33.04 2.15
CA ARG A 19 9.40 -32.82 3.21
C ARG A 19 10.82 -33.02 2.70
N SER A 20 11.09 -34.09 1.95
CA SER A 20 12.39 -34.32 1.31
C SER A 20 12.77 -33.21 0.34
N LEU A 21 11.79 -32.67 -0.40
CA LEU A 21 12.02 -31.55 -1.33
C LEU A 21 12.43 -30.27 -0.58
N ARG A 22 11.71 -29.94 0.51
CA ARG A 22 12.03 -28.79 1.36
C ARG A 22 13.39 -28.92 2.04
N GLU A 23 13.74 -30.11 2.53
CA GLU A 23 15.06 -30.36 3.11
C GLU A 23 16.19 -30.22 2.08
N ARG A 24 16.00 -30.71 0.85
CA ARG A 24 16.98 -30.51 -0.24
C ARG A 24 17.15 -29.03 -0.60
N GLN A 25 16.04 -28.30 -0.69
CA GLN A 25 16.07 -26.87 -0.99
C GLN A 25 16.75 -26.07 0.13
N ASN A 26 16.46 -26.39 1.40
CA ASN A 26 17.11 -25.77 2.55
C ASN A 26 18.61 -26.08 2.61
N ARG A 27 19.04 -27.32 2.28
CA ARG A 27 20.46 -27.68 2.20
C ARG A 27 21.18 -26.92 1.07
N SER A 28 20.54 -26.77 -0.09
CA SER A 28 21.07 -25.98 -1.21
C SER A 28 21.19 -24.49 -0.86
N ILE A 29 20.19 -23.92 -0.17
CA ILE A 29 20.25 -22.54 0.34
C ILE A 29 21.35 -22.37 1.39
N HIS A 30 21.55 -23.35 2.28
CA HIS A 30 22.62 -23.31 3.26
C HIS A 30 24.01 -23.41 2.61
N GLN A 31 24.17 -24.23 1.56
CA GLN A 31 25.39 -24.30 0.77
C GLN A 31 25.67 -22.98 0.04
N LEU A 32 24.65 -22.35 -0.58
CA LEU A 32 24.78 -21.04 -1.21
C LEU A 32 25.12 -19.94 -0.22
N LYS A 33 24.51 -19.96 0.98
CA LYS A 33 24.79 -19.02 2.06
C LYS A 33 26.21 -19.17 2.61
N TYR A 34 26.73 -20.39 2.65
CA TYR A 34 28.11 -20.66 3.07
C TYR A 34 29.12 -20.16 2.03
N ILE A 35 28.84 -20.41 0.73
CA ILE A 35 29.66 -19.93 -0.39
C ILE A 35 29.66 -18.40 -0.48
N LEU A 36 28.52 -17.75 -0.26
CA LEU A 36 28.44 -16.27 -0.23
C LEU A 36 29.14 -15.64 0.97
N LYS A 37 29.25 -16.37 2.09
CA LYS A 37 29.91 -15.87 3.32
C LYS A 37 31.43 -16.07 3.28
N GLU A 38 31.93 -17.04 2.51
CA GLU A 38 33.38 -17.19 2.23
C GLU A 38 33.90 -16.20 1.17
N GLY A 39 33.01 -15.57 0.39
CA GLY A 39 33.36 -14.51 -0.56
C GLY A 39 33.48 -13.09 0.04
N ASP A 40 33.13 -12.91 1.31
CA ASP A 40 33.11 -11.60 1.98
C ASP A 40 34.13 -11.58 3.13
N VAL A 41 35.42 -11.63 2.77
CA VAL A 41 36.54 -11.33 3.67
C VAL A 41 37.00 -9.90 3.39
N THR A 42 36.47 -8.99 4.20
CA THR A 42 37.02 -7.69 4.63
C THR A 42 38.34 -7.25 3.97
N VAL A 43 38.27 -6.29 3.05
CA VAL A 43 39.34 -5.32 2.82
C VAL A 43 38.75 -3.95 3.16
N GLY A 44 39.26 -3.38 4.25
CA GLY A 44 38.84 -2.08 4.78
C GLY A 44 39.24 -0.92 3.88
N GLU A 45 38.43 0.13 3.97
CA GLU A 45 38.68 1.48 3.45
C GLU A 45 40.07 1.99 3.84
N ASP A 46 40.82 2.52 2.87
CA ASP A 46 41.53 3.79 3.04
C ASP A 46 41.77 4.45 1.68
N ALA A 47 41.51 5.76 1.67
CA ALA A 47 41.47 6.63 0.51
C ALA A 47 42.84 6.91 -0.13
N LEU A 48 42.86 7.25 -1.43
CA LEU A 48 43.49 8.43 -2.04
C LEU A 48 43.65 8.23 -3.57
N ASP A 49 42.96 9.04 -4.37
CA ASP A 49 43.38 9.42 -5.73
C ASP A 49 44.67 10.29 -5.64
N PRO A 50 45.64 10.31 -6.61
CA PRO A 50 45.35 10.79 -7.99
C PRO A 50 46.32 10.39 -9.17
N ALA A 51 45.85 10.73 -10.39
CA ALA A 51 46.59 11.28 -11.55
C ALA A 51 47.34 10.40 -12.60
N PHE A 52 46.82 10.49 -13.83
CA PHE A 52 47.47 10.71 -15.15
C PHE A 52 48.61 9.79 -15.67
N SER A 53 48.32 9.13 -16.81
CA SER A 53 49.05 9.15 -18.10
C SER A 53 49.39 7.78 -18.71
N THR A 54 48.80 7.57 -19.89
CA THR A 54 49.28 6.91 -21.11
C THR A 54 50.71 6.33 -21.09
N SER A 55 50.85 5.01 -21.25
CA SER A 55 51.55 4.38 -22.40
C SER A 55 51.76 2.87 -22.21
N VAL A 56 51.36 2.11 -23.23
CA VAL A 56 52.05 0.93 -23.79
C VAL A 56 52.36 -0.23 -22.83
N GLY A 57 51.56 -1.29 -23.00
CA GLY A 57 52.02 -2.67 -23.16
C GLY A 57 53.01 -3.22 -22.14
N ASP A 58 52.48 -3.75 -21.05
CA ASP A 58 53.12 -4.83 -20.32
C ASP A 58 52.00 -5.77 -19.85
N GLU A 59 52.06 -7.05 -20.22
CA GLU A 59 51.08 -8.05 -19.77
C GLU A 59 51.28 -8.26 -18.28
N ASP A 60 50.35 -7.72 -17.50
CA ASP A 60 50.32 -7.85 -16.05
C ASP A 60 50.16 -9.34 -15.63
N PRO A 61 51.15 -9.93 -14.93
CA PRO A 61 51.07 -11.31 -14.44
C PRO A 61 49.87 -11.56 -13.51
N GLY A 62 49.35 -10.50 -12.88
CA GLY A 62 48.14 -10.56 -12.06
C GLY A 62 46.90 -10.88 -12.89
N THR A 63 46.73 -10.20 -14.02
CA THR A 63 45.59 -10.37 -14.92
C THR A 63 45.57 -11.77 -15.55
N ALA A 64 46.75 -12.30 -15.94
CA ALA A 64 46.89 -13.67 -16.45
C ALA A 64 46.56 -14.74 -15.37
N TRP A 65 46.87 -14.48 -14.10
CA TRP A 65 46.57 -15.41 -13.01
C TRP A 65 45.07 -15.47 -12.70
N TYR A 66 44.37 -14.33 -12.74
CA TYR A 66 42.92 -14.27 -12.61
C TYR A 66 42.22 -14.94 -13.81
N GLU A 67 42.70 -14.74 -15.03
CA GLU A 67 42.15 -15.41 -16.21
C GLU A 67 42.41 -16.93 -16.20
N LEU A 68 43.57 -17.39 -15.71
CA LEU A 68 43.86 -18.83 -15.57
C LEU A 68 42.98 -19.48 -14.50
N GLN A 69 42.74 -18.79 -13.38
CA GLN A 69 41.90 -19.28 -12.28
C GLN A 69 40.43 -19.40 -12.66
N HIS A 70 39.99 -18.61 -13.65
CA HIS A 70 38.65 -18.65 -14.25
C HIS A 70 38.57 -19.42 -15.58
N SER A 71 39.70 -19.93 -16.07
CA SER A 71 39.74 -20.69 -17.33
C SER A 71 38.89 -21.96 -17.24
N HIS A 72 38.21 -22.26 -18.35
CA HIS A 72 37.34 -23.42 -18.49
C HIS A 72 38.07 -24.75 -18.17
N ALA A 73 39.37 -24.83 -18.44
CA ALA A 73 40.21 -25.99 -18.13
C ALA A 73 40.39 -26.18 -16.61
N VAL A 74 40.61 -25.09 -15.85
CA VAL A 74 40.76 -25.14 -14.38
C VAL A 74 39.41 -25.46 -13.71
N ASN A 75 38.31 -24.96 -14.25
CA ASN A 75 36.96 -25.30 -13.78
C ASN A 75 36.57 -26.75 -14.11
N GLN A 76 36.98 -27.28 -15.27
CA GLN A 76 36.83 -28.70 -15.59
C GLN A 76 37.68 -29.59 -14.68
N LEU A 77 38.92 -29.20 -14.38
CA LEU A 77 39.77 -29.92 -13.42
C LEU A 77 39.18 -29.94 -12.02
N LYS A 78 38.63 -28.82 -11.54
CA LYS A 78 37.90 -28.76 -10.25
C LYS A 78 36.65 -29.65 -10.27
N ALA A 79 35.88 -29.64 -11.36
CA ALA A 79 34.70 -30.49 -11.52
C ALA A 79 35.06 -31.99 -11.55
N LEU A 80 36.14 -32.36 -12.25
CA LEU A 80 36.63 -33.75 -12.32
C LEU A 80 37.18 -34.22 -10.97
N LEU A 81 37.87 -33.36 -10.22
CA LEU A 81 38.33 -33.65 -8.85
C LEU A 81 37.16 -33.83 -7.87
N HIS A 82 36.10 -33.02 -7.98
CA HIS A 82 34.87 -33.21 -7.22
C HIS A 82 34.10 -34.48 -7.63
N GLN A 83 34.15 -34.85 -8.91
CA GLN A 83 33.56 -36.08 -9.42
C GLN A 83 34.34 -37.33 -8.99
N GLN A 84 35.67 -37.22 -8.86
CA GLN A 84 36.50 -38.30 -8.33
C GLN A 84 36.28 -38.49 -6.83
N LYS A 85 36.18 -37.38 -6.07
CA LYS A 85 35.86 -37.42 -4.63
C LYS A 85 34.47 -37.98 -4.32
N SER A 86 33.50 -37.81 -5.22
CA SER A 86 32.18 -38.44 -5.10
C SER A 86 32.19 -39.90 -5.52
N LYS A 87 32.93 -40.28 -6.56
CA LYS A 87 33.12 -41.69 -6.95
C LYS A 87 33.86 -42.51 -5.90
N GLU A 88 34.86 -41.94 -5.23
CA GLU A 88 35.55 -42.59 -4.10
C GLU A 88 34.63 -42.78 -2.88
N SER A 89 33.61 -41.93 -2.72
CA SER A 89 32.59 -42.08 -1.66
C SER A 89 31.48 -43.12 -1.97
N GLU A 90 31.37 -43.59 -3.22
CA GLU A 90 30.33 -44.53 -3.66
C GLU A 90 30.79 -46.01 -3.69
N VAL A 91 32.09 -46.32 -3.54
CA VAL A 91 32.63 -47.70 -3.60
C VAL A 91 32.71 -48.36 -2.21
N SER A 92 31.65 -48.30 -1.42
CA SER A 92 31.50 -49.14 -0.22
C SER A 92 30.03 -49.54 -0.03
N PRO A 93 29.68 -50.83 -0.15
CA PRO A 93 28.29 -51.26 -0.05
C PRO A 93 27.93 -51.44 1.43
N SER A 94 27.06 -50.58 1.98
CA SER A 94 26.43 -50.86 3.27
C SER A 94 24.91 -50.76 3.19
N ARG A 95 24.32 -51.89 3.59
CA ARG A 95 22.93 -52.30 3.55
C ARG A 95 21.99 -51.33 4.27
N LYS A 96 20.82 -51.16 3.67
CA LYS A 96 19.60 -50.66 4.30
C LYS A 96 19.25 -51.48 5.54
N HIS A 97 18.97 -50.81 6.66
CA HIS A 97 17.93 -51.24 7.60
C HIS A 97 17.38 -50.03 8.34
N ASP A 98 16.06 -49.84 8.23
CA ASP A 98 15.26 -48.94 9.07
C ASP A 98 15.16 -49.51 10.50
N VAL A 99 15.11 -48.61 11.51
CA VAL A 99 13.99 -48.43 12.48
C VAL A 99 14.49 -47.81 13.81
N SER A 100 13.86 -46.67 14.14
CA SER A 100 13.51 -46.06 15.44
C SER A 100 14.53 -45.66 16.51
N ALA A 101 14.22 -44.48 17.05
CA ALA A 101 14.82 -43.78 18.17
C ALA A 101 14.37 -44.34 19.54
N LEU A 102 15.31 -44.46 20.50
CA LEU A 102 15.20 -43.89 21.86
C LEU A 102 16.53 -44.02 22.64
N LYS A 103 16.99 -42.89 23.18
CA LYS A 103 17.69 -42.64 24.47
C LYS A 103 18.82 -43.57 24.98
N SER A 104 20.03 -42.98 24.97
CA SER A 104 21.04 -42.84 26.05
C SER A 104 21.50 -44.03 26.92
N SER A 105 22.82 -44.26 26.81
CA SER A 105 23.80 -44.45 27.90
C SER A 105 23.86 -45.81 28.62
N GLU A 106 24.81 -46.66 28.20
CA GLU A 106 26.03 -47.05 28.94
C GLU A 106 26.64 -48.31 28.29
N CYS A 107 27.94 -48.50 28.53
CA CYS A 107 28.79 -49.66 28.21
C CYS A 107 29.71 -49.50 27.00
N GLU A 108 30.97 -49.22 27.35
CA GLU A 108 32.19 -49.28 26.56
C GLU A 108 32.45 -50.70 26.02
N GLU A 109 33.39 -50.77 25.06
CA GLU A 109 34.14 -51.99 24.68
C GLU A 109 33.36 -53.13 23.98
N ALA A 110 32.85 -52.89 22.76
CA ALA A 110 32.51 -54.02 21.87
C ALA A 110 32.65 -53.77 20.35
N ASN A 111 33.26 -52.66 19.90
CA ASN A 111 33.47 -52.39 18.47
C ASN A 111 34.89 -51.86 18.16
N MET A 112 35.92 -52.38 18.85
CA MET A 112 37.30 -52.27 18.37
C MET A 112 37.67 -53.57 17.67
N PRO A 113 38.02 -53.56 16.37
CA PRO A 113 38.61 -54.72 15.71
C PRO A 113 39.81 -55.17 16.54
N THR A 114 39.81 -56.44 16.96
CA THR A 114 40.91 -57.05 17.72
C THR A 114 42.25 -56.69 17.04
N VAL A 115 43.29 -56.36 17.81
CA VAL A 115 44.61 -55.90 17.28
C VAL A 115 45.16 -56.80 16.16
N TYR A 116 44.85 -58.11 16.22
CA TYR A 116 45.19 -59.09 15.17
C TYR A 116 44.50 -58.85 13.81
N ASN A 117 43.29 -58.30 13.79
CA ASN A 117 42.53 -57.95 12.58
C ASN A 117 42.96 -56.61 11.98
N LEU A 118 43.67 -55.77 12.74
CA LEU A 118 44.22 -54.51 12.26
C LEU A 118 45.55 -54.70 11.50
N VAL A 119 46.34 -55.74 11.84
CA VAL A 119 47.66 -55.96 11.20
C VAL A 119 47.56 -56.21 9.69
N PRO A 120 46.66 -57.07 9.17
CA PRO A 120 46.48 -57.22 7.73
C PRO A 120 45.96 -55.93 7.07
N ILE A 121 45.02 -55.24 7.70
CA ILE A 121 44.45 -53.99 7.15
C ILE A 121 45.50 -52.88 7.10
N ILE A 122 46.33 -52.73 8.13
CA ILE A 122 47.43 -51.77 8.18
C ILE A 122 48.50 -52.13 7.14
N ASN A 123 48.78 -53.43 6.96
CA ASN A 123 49.72 -53.88 5.95
C ASN A 123 49.19 -53.66 4.52
N ASP A 124 47.91 -53.91 4.27
CA ASP A 124 47.25 -53.67 2.98
C ASP A 124 47.15 -52.16 2.69
N GLN A 125 46.87 -51.35 3.71
CA GLN A 125 46.93 -49.89 3.64
C GLN A 125 48.35 -49.39 3.37
N SER A 126 49.36 -49.98 4.01
CA SER A 126 50.78 -49.66 3.77
C SER A 126 51.20 -50.01 2.34
N GLN A 127 50.78 -51.16 1.82
CA GLN A 127 51.03 -51.57 0.44
C GLN A 127 50.34 -50.64 -0.56
N TYR A 128 49.10 -50.23 -0.27
CA TYR A 128 48.39 -49.27 -1.10
C TYR A 128 49.05 -47.89 -1.09
N ILE A 129 49.52 -47.42 0.08
CA ILE A 129 50.30 -46.19 0.21
C ILE A 129 51.60 -46.29 -0.59
N HIS A 130 52.36 -47.37 -0.47
CA HIS A 130 53.58 -47.58 -1.25
C HIS A 130 53.33 -47.63 -2.75
N HIS A 131 52.20 -48.21 -3.19
CA HIS A 131 51.81 -48.21 -4.58
C HIS A 131 51.50 -46.79 -5.09
N LEU A 132 50.72 -46.02 -4.33
CA LEU A 132 50.44 -44.61 -4.64
C LEU A 132 51.71 -43.75 -4.63
N GLU A 133 52.62 -43.97 -3.69
CA GLU A 133 53.93 -43.30 -3.64
C GLU A 133 54.77 -43.64 -4.87
N ALA A 134 54.75 -44.90 -5.33
CA ALA A 134 55.45 -45.32 -6.54
C ALA A 134 54.83 -44.70 -7.82
N GLU A 135 53.50 -44.62 -7.90
CA GLU A 135 52.81 -43.94 -9.01
C GLU A 135 53.10 -42.44 -9.03
N VAL A 136 53.03 -41.77 -7.87
CA VAL A 136 53.38 -40.34 -7.75
C VAL A 136 54.83 -40.10 -8.13
N LYS A 137 55.74 -40.99 -7.72
CA LYS A 137 57.15 -40.92 -8.11
C LYS A 137 57.32 -41.10 -9.62
N PHE A 138 56.63 -42.07 -10.22
CA PHE A 138 56.63 -42.30 -11.66
C PHE A 138 56.12 -41.06 -12.43
N TYR A 139 54.98 -40.50 -12.05
CA TYR A 139 54.47 -39.28 -12.69
C TYR A 139 55.39 -38.08 -12.51
N LYS A 140 56.03 -37.95 -11.34
CA LYS A 140 57.02 -36.90 -11.10
C LYS A 140 58.26 -37.05 -11.99
N ASP A 141 58.75 -38.28 -12.14
CA ASP A 141 59.90 -38.59 -13.00
C ASP A 141 59.53 -38.37 -14.49
N GLU A 142 58.36 -38.81 -14.95
CA GLU A 142 57.86 -38.56 -16.32
C GLU A 142 57.64 -37.07 -16.61
N LEU A 143 57.03 -36.33 -15.67
CA LEU A 143 56.87 -34.88 -15.79
C LEU A 143 58.22 -34.16 -15.81
N SER A 144 59.19 -34.60 -15.01
CA SER A 144 60.55 -34.05 -15.05
C SER A 144 61.26 -34.36 -16.38
N GLY A 145 61.07 -35.56 -16.92
CA GLY A 145 61.57 -35.94 -18.24
C GLY A 145 60.91 -35.17 -19.38
N MET A 146 59.60 -34.92 -19.29
CA MET A 146 58.87 -34.09 -20.24
C MET A 146 59.31 -32.63 -20.17
N LYS A 147 59.53 -32.09 -18.96
CA LYS A 147 60.11 -30.76 -18.76
C LYS A 147 61.49 -30.64 -19.40
N ASN A 148 62.36 -31.63 -19.22
CA ASN A 148 63.69 -31.63 -19.85
C ASN A 148 63.60 -31.69 -21.39
N ARG A 149 62.68 -32.48 -21.94
CA ARG A 149 62.43 -32.53 -23.40
C ARG A 149 61.92 -31.20 -23.94
N ILE A 150 61.00 -30.54 -23.23
CA ILE A 150 60.50 -29.21 -23.59
C ILE A 150 61.64 -28.19 -23.55
N GLN A 151 62.46 -28.20 -22.50
CA GLN A 151 63.59 -27.29 -22.38
C GLN A 151 64.62 -27.47 -23.51
N VAL A 152 64.88 -28.71 -23.94
CA VAL A 152 65.71 -28.98 -25.13
C VAL A 152 65.06 -28.44 -26.40
N ALA A 153 63.76 -28.65 -26.59
CA ALA A 153 63.03 -28.14 -27.75
C ALA A 153 62.96 -26.60 -27.78
N GLU A 154 62.87 -25.96 -26.61
CA GLU A 154 62.97 -24.50 -26.45
C GLU A 154 64.35 -23.99 -26.87
N LEU A 155 65.43 -24.60 -26.37
CA LEU A 155 66.81 -24.26 -26.77
C LEU A 155 67.06 -24.49 -28.27
N GLU A 156 66.54 -25.58 -28.84
CA GLU A 156 66.61 -25.82 -30.29
C GLU A 156 65.82 -24.78 -31.07
N ASN A 157 64.64 -24.38 -30.60
CA ASN A 157 63.85 -23.32 -31.23
C ASN A 157 64.55 -21.95 -31.14
N GLU A 158 65.16 -21.61 -30.01
CA GLU A 158 65.96 -20.39 -29.85
C GLU A 158 67.12 -20.39 -30.85
N LYS A 159 67.85 -21.50 -30.95
CA LYS A 159 68.95 -21.66 -31.91
C LYS A 159 68.47 -21.56 -33.36
N LEU A 160 67.35 -22.19 -33.71
CA LEU A 160 66.75 -22.07 -35.04
C LEU A 160 66.30 -20.63 -35.34
N GLN A 161 65.80 -19.92 -34.34
CA GLN A 161 65.40 -18.53 -34.49
C GLN A 161 66.62 -17.61 -34.69
N GLU A 162 67.73 -17.87 -34.00
CA GLU A 162 69.01 -17.21 -34.24
C GLU A 162 69.59 -17.52 -35.62
N GLU A 163 69.55 -18.78 -36.06
CA GLU A 163 69.96 -19.19 -37.40
C GLU A 163 69.10 -18.51 -38.47
N LEU A 164 67.77 -18.43 -38.29
CA LEU A 164 66.88 -17.71 -39.20
C LEU A 164 67.15 -16.20 -39.22
N LYS A 165 67.50 -15.58 -38.07
CA LYS A 165 67.91 -14.17 -38.01
C LYS A 165 69.24 -13.95 -38.73
N SER A 166 70.23 -14.82 -38.49
CA SER A 166 71.53 -14.78 -39.17
C SER A 166 71.39 -14.99 -40.67
N GLN A 167 70.53 -15.91 -41.08
CA GLN A 167 70.24 -16.19 -42.48
C GLN A 167 69.53 -15.01 -43.15
N ARG A 168 68.53 -14.40 -42.50
CA ARG A 168 67.92 -13.15 -42.99
C ARG A 168 68.93 -12.01 -43.10
N GLN A 169 69.87 -11.89 -42.17
CA GLN A 169 70.96 -10.90 -42.28
C GLN A 169 71.91 -11.23 -43.44
N LYS A 170 72.28 -12.49 -43.64
CA LYS A 170 73.10 -12.93 -44.79
C LYS A 170 72.37 -12.71 -46.12
N GLU A 171 71.07 -12.95 -46.16
CA GLU A 171 70.20 -12.70 -47.32
C GLU A 171 70.09 -11.20 -47.58
N ALA A 172 69.89 -10.37 -46.56
CA ALA A 172 69.90 -8.91 -46.70
C ALA A 172 71.25 -8.37 -47.19
N MET A 173 72.38 -8.92 -46.70
CA MET A 173 73.72 -8.58 -47.19
C MET A 173 73.92 -9.04 -48.65
N ARG A 174 73.38 -10.20 -49.04
CA ARG A 174 73.37 -10.68 -50.44
C ARG A 174 72.50 -9.80 -51.33
N GLU A 175 71.32 -9.39 -50.87
CA GLU A 175 70.44 -8.45 -51.57
C GLU A 175 71.09 -7.08 -51.72
N GLN A 176 71.79 -6.59 -50.70
CA GLN A 176 72.56 -5.36 -50.76
C GLN A 176 73.75 -5.46 -51.73
N THR A 177 74.43 -6.62 -51.77
CA THR A 177 75.48 -6.90 -52.77
C THR A 177 74.91 -6.98 -54.19
N LEU A 178 73.70 -7.52 -54.36
CA LEU A 178 73.01 -7.57 -55.66
C LEU A 178 72.51 -6.19 -56.10
N LEU A 179 72.10 -5.33 -55.17
CA LEU A 179 71.73 -3.93 -55.43
C LEU A 179 72.94 -3.08 -55.83
N ASP A 180 74.11 -3.30 -55.22
CA ASP A 180 75.36 -2.62 -55.63
C ASP A 180 75.87 -3.10 -57.01
N VAL A 181 75.71 -4.40 -57.34
CA VAL A 181 76.03 -4.94 -58.66
C VAL A 181 75.01 -4.46 -59.73
N SER A 182 73.73 -4.27 -59.36
CA SER A 182 72.69 -3.71 -60.24
C SER A 182 72.81 -2.19 -60.41
N GLY A 183 73.33 -1.46 -59.43
CA GLY A 183 73.64 -0.03 -59.52
C GLY A 183 74.83 0.24 -60.45
N ASN A 184 75.80 -0.68 -60.52
CA ASN A 184 76.98 -0.55 -61.37
C ASN A 184 76.76 -0.85 -62.86
N LEU A 185 75.64 -1.50 -63.23
CA LEU A 185 75.30 -1.76 -64.65
C LEU A 185 74.44 -0.64 -65.29
N LYS A 186 73.91 0.30 -64.48
CA LYS A 186 72.95 1.33 -64.93
C LYS A 186 73.56 2.71 -65.25
N ASN A 187 74.88 2.86 -65.10
CA ASN A 187 75.59 4.14 -65.32
C ASN A 187 76.41 4.22 -66.63
N SER A 188 76.26 3.27 -67.58
CA SER A 188 77.15 3.25 -68.77
C SER A 188 76.48 3.36 -70.15
N TRP A 189 75.16 3.52 -70.31
CA TRP A 189 74.61 3.67 -71.67
C TRP A 189 73.31 4.49 -71.78
N ILE A 190 73.38 5.81 -71.53
CA ILE A 190 72.47 6.79 -72.15
C ILE A 190 73.23 8.10 -72.45
N THR A 191 73.79 8.18 -73.65
CA THR A 191 73.83 9.35 -74.56
C THR A 191 73.84 8.72 -75.95
N THR A 192 72.74 8.70 -76.71
CA THR A 192 72.24 9.74 -77.63
C THR A 192 71.01 9.06 -78.27
N GLY A 193 69.76 9.54 -78.19
CA GLY A 193 69.24 10.76 -78.79
C GLY A 193 68.33 10.36 -79.98
N GLU A 194 67.05 10.76 -79.90
CA GLU A 194 66.08 10.96 -81.02
C GLU A 194 65.54 9.69 -81.73
N ASP A 195 64.26 9.55 -82.11
CA ASP A 195 63.05 10.37 -82.01
C ASP A 195 61.83 9.50 -82.38
N SER A 196 60.64 10.06 -82.13
CA SER A 196 59.37 9.83 -82.83
C SER A 196 58.43 8.66 -82.44
N GLY A 197 57.23 9.05 -82.03
CA GLY A 197 56.01 8.57 -82.70
C GLY A 197 55.05 7.73 -81.88
N MET A 198 54.14 8.40 -81.15
CA MET A 198 52.89 7.82 -80.64
C MET A 198 51.90 7.54 -81.80
N ASP A 199 51.23 6.38 -81.76
CA ASP A 199 49.76 6.22 -81.87
C ASP A 199 49.43 4.71 -81.85
N GLU A 200 48.74 4.19 -80.83
CA GLU A 200 47.28 4.18 -80.66
C GLU A 200 46.67 2.88 -81.22
N ALA A 201 46.40 1.90 -80.36
CA ALA A 201 45.27 0.98 -80.51
C ALA A 201 45.02 0.18 -79.22
N ALA A 202 43.78 0.31 -78.75
CA ALA A 202 43.27 -0.11 -77.47
C ALA A 202 42.63 -1.51 -77.46
N LYS A 203 42.19 -1.87 -76.23
CA LYS A 203 41.22 -2.93 -75.82
C LYS A 203 41.86 -4.30 -75.66
N LYS A 204 41.58 -5.09 -74.61
CA LYS A 204 40.46 -5.20 -73.63
C LYS A 204 41.00 -6.26 -72.62
N ARG A 205 40.63 -6.41 -71.35
CA ARG A 205 39.57 -5.87 -70.49
C ARG A 205 39.97 -6.25 -69.05
N PHE A 206 39.64 -5.38 -68.12
CA PHE A 206 39.70 -5.55 -66.67
C PHE A 206 38.95 -6.79 -66.15
N SER A 207 39.47 -7.39 -65.07
CA SER A 207 38.65 -7.81 -63.93
C SER A 207 39.46 -7.74 -62.63
N HIS A 208 39.06 -6.83 -61.75
CA HIS A 208 39.45 -6.74 -60.34
C HIS A 208 38.77 -7.85 -59.51
N GLY A 209 39.42 -8.28 -58.43
CA GLY A 209 38.75 -8.92 -57.30
C GLY A 209 39.60 -9.90 -56.51
N ASN A 210 40.29 -9.37 -55.49
CA ASN A 210 41.19 -10.02 -54.53
C ASN A 210 40.66 -11.31 -53.87
N VAL A 211 41.55 -12.31 -53.72
CA VAL A 211 41.66 -13.13 -52.50
C VAL A 211 43.15 -13.38 -52.23
N ASP A 212 43.57 -13.05 -51.02
CA ASP A 212 44.91 -13.25 -50.48
C ASP A 212 45.24 -14.73 -50.25
N THR A 213 46.39 -15.11 -50.83
CA THR A 213 47.53 -15.75 -50.15
C THR A 213 47.40 -17.19 -49.64
N VAL A 214 47.75 -18.14 -50.52
CA VAL A 214 48.72 -19.20 -50.18
C VAL A 214 49.96 -18.94 -51.05
N LYS A 215 51.04 -18.53 -50.38
CA LYS A 215 52.31 -18.12 -50.98
C LYS A 215 53.05 -19.37 -51.50
N GLY A 216 52.78 -19.75 -52.75
CA GLY A 216 53.68 -20.61 -53.52
C GLY A 216 54.99 -19.87 -53.87
N PRO A 217 56.03 -20.57 -54.35
CA PRO A 217 57.26 -19.94 -54.80
C PRO A 217 56.91 -18.82 -55.77
N SER A 218 57.55 -17.67 -55.61
CA SER A 218 57.24 -16.51 -56.45
C SER A 218 57.37 -16.92 -57.93
N ALA A 219 56.49 -16.44 -58.81
CA ALA A 219 56.56 -16.76 -60.25
C ALA A 219 57.97 -16.48 -60.83
N SER A 220 58.70 -15.53 -60.23
CA SER A 220 60.11 -15.22 -60.53
C SER A 220 61.07 -16.38 -60.23
N GLU A 221 60.87 -17.14 -59.16
CA GLU A 221 61.69 -18.32 -58.84
C GLU A 221 61.36 -19.51 -59.75
N THR A 222 60.09 -19.67 -60.13
CA THR A 222 59.69 -20.71 -61.09
C THR A 222 60.25 -20.44 -62.49
N GLU A 223 60.25 -19.18 -62.92
CA GLU A 223 60.88 -18.74 -64.18
C GLU A 223 62.41 -18.94 -64.14
N LYS A 224 63.06 -18.68 -62.99
CA LYS A 224 64.51 -18.91 -62.80
C LYS A 224 64.89 -20.38 -62.91
N TRP A 225 64.18 -21.28 -62.22
CA TRP A 225 64.46 -22.72 -62.32
C TRP A 225 64.18 -23.27 -63.73
N LYS A 226 63.20 -22.71 -64.43
CA LYS A 226 62.93 -23.06 -65.83
C LYS A 226 64.07 -22.63 -66.75
N LEU A 227 64.58 -21.40 -66.60
CA LEU A 227 65.74 -20.91 -67.37
C LEU A 227 67.02 -21.71 -67.05
N GLU A 228 67.20 -22.12 -65.80
CA GLU A 228 68.36 -22.91 -65.38
C GLU A 228 68.28 -24.35 -65.91
N LEU A 229 67.08 -24.92 -66.00
CA LEU A 229 66.83 -26.20 -66.66
C LEU A 229 67.06 -26.14 -68.18
N GLU A 230 66.62 -25.07 -68.84
CA GLU A 230 66.88 -24.84 -70.27
C GLU A 230 68.37 -24.69 -70.55
N ARG A 231 69.11 -23.96 -69.70
CA ARG A 231 70.57 -23.83 -69.79
C ARG A 231 71.29 -25.17 -69.59
N LEU A 232 70.81 -25.99 -68.66
CA LEU A 232 71.37 -27.32 -68.43
C LEU A 232 71.11 -28.26 -69.62
N ASN A 233 69.90 -28.23 -70.19
CA ASN A 233 69.56 -28.99 -71.39
C ASN A 233 70.46 -28.62 -72.58
N LEU A 234 70.65 -27.32 -72.86
CA LEU A 234 71.57 -26.87 -73.91
C LEU A 234 73.00 -27.40 -73.70
N THR A 235 73.48 -27.41 -72.45
CA THR A 235 74.81 -27.94 -72.13
C THR A 235 74.92 -29.45 -72.38
N TYR A 236 73.86 -30.21 -72.11
CA TYR A 236 73.81 -31.65 -72.41
C TYR A 236 73.67 -31.94 -73.90
N GLU A 237 72.90 -31.13 -74.64
CA GLU A 237 72.80 -31.22 -76.09
C GLU A 237 74.15 -30.94 -76.76
N GLU A 238 74.87 -29.91 -76.34
CA GLU A 238 76.22 -29.62 -76.84
C GLU A 238 77.20 -30.77 -76.56
N LYS A 239 77.19 -31.33 -75.34
CA LYS A 239 78.00 -32.51 -75.00
C LYS A 239 77.66 -33.73 -75.84
N THR A 240 76.37 -33.94 -76.09
CA THR A 240 75.89 -35.04 -76.94
C THR A 240 76.35 -34.84 -78.38
N GLY A 241 76.24 -33.63 -78.92
CA GLY A 241 76.75 -33.29 -80.25
C GLY A 241 78.26 -33.48 -80.40
N ILE A 242 79.05 -33.14 -79.37
CA ILE A 242 80.50 -33.40 -79.36
C ILE A 242 80.77 -34.92 -79.40
N LEU A 243 80.11 -35.72 -78.57
CA LEU A 243 80.28 -37.17 -78.54
C LEU A 243 79.85 -37.83 -79.86
N GLU A 244 78.74 -37.38 -80.46
CA GLU A 244 78.29 -37.84 -81.76
C GLU A 244 79.28 -37.50 -82.88
N SER A 245 79.86 -36.31 -82.85
CA SER A 245 80.91 -35.91 -83.81
C SER A 245 82.16 -36.77 -83.69
N GLN A 246 82.58 -37.10 -82.45
CA GLN A 246 83.70 -38.01 -82.19
C GLN A 246 83.41 -39.43 -82.68
N LEU A 247 82.21 -39.95 -82.43
CA LEU A 247 81.79 -41.26 -82.95
C LEU A 247 81.77 -41.28 -84.49
N LYS A 248 81.30 -40.20 -85.12
CA LYS A 248 81.28 -40.10 -86.58
C LYS A 248 82.70 -40.05 -87.17
N PHE A 249 83.62 -39.35 -86.51
CA PHE A 249 85.03 -39.32 -86.89
C PHE A 249 85.68 -40.71 -86.77
N LEU A 250 85.53 -41.37 -85.62
CA LEU A 250 86.09 -42.71 -85.39
C LEU A 250 85.53 -43.76 -86.37
N ARG A 251 84.23 -43.67 -86.72
CA ARG A 251 83.64 -44.54 -87.75
C ARG A 251 84.26 -44.30 -89.13
N LYS A 252 84.59 -43.05 -89.47
CA LYS A 252 85.23 -42.71 -90.74
C LYS A 252 86.66 -43.25 -90.81
N ASP A 253 87.44 -43.07 -89.74
CA ASP A 253 88.80 -43.61 -89.66
C ASP A 253 88.79 -45.13 -89.77
N LEU A 254 87.85 -45.81 -89.11
CA LEU A 254 87.73 -47.27 -89.17
C LEU A 254 87.38 -47.76 -90.58
N ALA A 255 86.51 -47.05 -91.30
CA ALA A 255 86.21 -47.35 -92.70
C ALA A 255 87.42 -47.13 -93.62
N GLU A 256 88.23 -46.10 -93.35
CA GLU A 256 89.47 -45.83 -94.10
C GLU A 256 90.54 -46.89 -93.86
N TYR A 257 90.70 -47.36 -92.61
CA TYR A 257 91.58 -48.48 -92.30
C TYR A 257 91.12 -49.80 -92.94
N GLN A 258 89.80 -50.06 -92.96
CA GLN A 258 89.24 -51.23 -93.64
C GLN A 258 89.55 -51.20 -95.14
N LYS A 259 89.34 -50.06 -95.81
CA LYS A 259 89.67 -49.88 -97.22
C LYS A 259 91.16 -50.09 -97.50
N ASN A 260 92.04 -49.54 -96.68
CA ASN A 260 93.49 -49.75 -96.83
C ASN A 260 93.89 -51.22 -96.69
N CYS A 261 93.21 -51.99 -95.83
CA CYS A 261 93.44 -53.43 -95.70
C CYS A 261 92.97 -54.21 -96.93
N GLU A 262 91.87 -53.79 -97.57
CA GLU A 262 91.39 -54.37 -98.83
C GLU A 262 92.34 -54.08 -99.99
N ASP A 263 92.80 -52.84 -100.13
CA ASP A 263 93.76 -52.44 -101.17
C ASP A 263 95.09 -53.23 -101.07
N LEU A 264 95.61 -53.43 -99.85
CA LEU A 264 96.83 -54.23 -99.63
C LEU A 264 96.63 -55.72 -99.95
N LYS A 265 95.43 -56.27 -99.69
CA LYS A 265 95.10 -57.65 -100.08
C LYS A 265 95.07 -57.83 -101.58
N GLU A 266 94.54 -56.85 -102.33
CA GLU A 266 94.55 -56.90 -103.80
C GLU A 266 95.97 -56.80 -104.37
N GLN A 267 96.82 -55.94 -103.81
CA GLN A 267 98.23 -55.83 -104.20
C GLN A 267 99.01 -57.14 -104.00
N LEU A 268 98.73 -57.88 -102.92
CA LEU A 268 99.35 -59.17 -102.65
C LEU A 268 98.96 -60.21 -103.72
N LYS A 269 97.66 -60.31 -104.03
CA LYS A 269 97.13 -61.23 -105.06
C LYS A 269 97.72 -60.96 -106.44
N HIS A 270 97.94 -59.68 -106.78
CA HIS A 270 98.62 -59.31 -108.03
C HIS A 270 100.08 -59.75 -108.08
N LYS A 271 100.83 -59.63 -106.97
CA LYS A 271 102.22 -60.11 -106.91
C LYS A 271 102.32 -61.63 -106.97
N GLU A 272 101.41 -62.35 -106.33
CA GLU A 272 101.33 -63.82 -106.38
C GLU A 272 101.05 -64.32 -107.80
N SER A 273 100.17 -63.63 -108.53
CA SER A 273 99.85 -63.95 -109.93
C SER A 273 101.04 -63.73 -110.88
N LEU A 274 101.91 -62.76 -110.59
CA LEU A 274 103.10 -62.46 -111.41
C LEU A 274 104.22 -63.50 -111.24
N LEU A 275 104.30 -64.15 -110.07
CA LEU A 275 105.31 -65.16 -109.76
C LEU A 275 104.98 -66.53 -110.35
N ALA A 276 103.69 -66.87 -110.50
CA ALA A 276 103.24 -68.14 -111.07
C ALA A 276 103.57 -68.30 -112.59
N THR A 277 103.72 -67.20 -113.33
CA THR A 277 103.89 -67.21 -114.80
C THR A 277 105.34 -67.41 -115.27
N ASN A 278 106.33 -67.29 -114.38
CA ASN A 278 107.76 -67.21 -114.75
C ASN A 278 108.55 -68.54 -114.69
N ILE A 279 107.92 -69.69 -114.39
CA ILE A 279 108.66 -70.94 -114.09
C ILE A 279 108.41 -72.09 -115.10
N SER A 280 107.75 -71.88 -116.25
CA SER A 280 107.59 -72.93 -117.26
C SER A 280 108.49 -72.73 -118.49
N ASN A 281 109.43 -73.66 -118.68
CA ASN A 281 110.09 -74.07 -119.93
C ASN A 281 111.52 -73.57 -120.19
N ARG A 282 112.51 -74.43 -119.87
CA ARG A 282 113.63 -74.81 -120.76
C ARG A 282 114.41 -76.00 -120.17
N VAL A 283 114.18 -77.20 -120.73
CA VAL A 283 115.07 -78.37 -120.60
C VAL A 283 115.77 -78.54 -121.95
N GLY A 284 117.11 -78.47 -121.97
CA GLY A 284 117.94 -78.52 -123.17
C GLY A 284 118.47 -79.92 -123.46
N GLY A 285 118.43 -80.33 -124.73
CA GLY A 285 119.14 -81.49 -125.28
C GLY A 285 120.22 -81.03 -126.27
N LEU A 286 121.43 -81.58 -126.14
CA LEU A 286 122.63 -81.26 -126.95
C LEU A 286 122.65 -82.04 -128.27
N CYS A 287 123.24 -81.44 -129.32
CA CYS A 287 123.21 -81.95 -130.69
C CYS A 287 124.39 -82.88 -131.03
N LEU A 288 124.28 -83.58 -132.18
CA LEU A 288 125.15 -84.67 -132.66
C LEU A 288 126.68 -84.44 -132.59
N LYS A 289 127.16 -83.19 -132.59
CA LYS A 289 128.60 -82.91 -132.44
C LYS A 289 129.13 -83.22 -131.03
N CYS A 290 128.29 -83.12 -130.00
CA CYS A 290 128.66 -83.41 -128.61
C CYS A 290 128.80 -84.92 -128.37
N ALA A 291 127.97 -85.75 -129.02
CA ALA A 291 128.08 -87.21 -128.94
C ALA A 291 129.36 -87.74 -129.62
N GLN A 292 129.85 -87.08 -130.67
CA GLN A 292 131.11 -87.45 -131.34
C GLN A 292 132.38 -87.03 -130.57
N HIS A 293 132.30 -86.02 -129.69
CA HIS A 293 133.40 -85.67 -128.78
C HIS A 293 133.49 -86.64 -127.59
N GLU A 294 132.36 -87.19 -127.16
CA GLU A 294 132.31 -88.12 -126.01
C GLU A 294 133.00 -89.46 -126.33
N ALA A 295 132.89 -89.95 -127.56
CA ALA A 295 133.54 -91.19 -128.00
C ALA A 295 135.09 -91.11 -128.02
N VAL A 296 135.67 -89.92 -128.22
CA VAL A 296 137.12 -89.71 -128.20
C VAL A 296 137.64 -89.52 -126.77
N LEU A 297 136.85 -88.90 -125.89
CA LEU A 297 137.23 -88.67 -124.49
C LEU A 297 137.07 -89.94 -123.61
N SER A 298 136.23 -90.90 -124.01
CA SER A 298 135.99 -92.13 -123.25
C SER A 298 137.20 -93.07 -123.10
N GLN A 299 138.26 -92.93 -123.92
CA GLN A 299 139.47 -93.77 -123.78
C GLN A 299 140.60 -93.15 -122.92
N THR A 300 140.48 -91.89 -122.51
CA THR A 300 141.52 -91.18 -121.71
C THR A 300 141.02 -90.57 -120.40
N HIS A 301 139.71 -90.63 -120.08
CA HIS A 301 139.08 -89.92 -118.95
C HIS A 301 138.39 -90.77 -117.87
N ASN A 302 138.71 -92.07 -117.72
CA ASN A 302 138.09 -92.94 -116.70
C ASN A 302 138.10 -92.38 -115.25
N ASN A 303 139.10 -91.59 -114.85
CA ASN A 303 139.16 -90.98 -113.50
C ASN A 303 138.11 -89.84 -113.31
N VAL A 304 137.86 -89.03 -114.35
CA VAL A 304 136.92 -87.90 -114.29
C VAL A 304 135.46 -88.38 -114.19
N HIS A 305 135.14 -89.51 -114.84
CA HIS A 305 133.82 -90.13 -114.75
C HIS A 305 133.54 -90.65 -113.33
N VAL A 306 134.52 -91.28 -112.67
CA VAL A 306 134.36 -91.76 -111.27
C VAL A 306 134.09 -90.60 -110.31
N GLN A 307 134.86 -89.52 -110.38
CA GLN A 307 134.63 -88.32 -109.55
C GLN A 307 133.26 -87.67 -109.78
N THR A 308 132.75 -87.73 -111.01
CA THR A 308 131.42 -87.21 -111.35
C THR A 308 130.32 -88.10 -110.80
N ILE A 309 130.48 -89.44 -110.86
CA ILE A 309 129.56 -90.40 -110.24
C ILE A 309 129.53 -90.23 -108.72
N GLU A 310 130.67 -90.04 -108.06
CA GLU A 310 130.74 -89.79 -106.62
C GLU A 310 130.03 -88.49 -106.23
N ARG A 311 130.22 -87.40 -107.00
CA ARG A 311 129.51 -86.13 -106.77
C ARG A 311 128.01 -86.28 -106.90
N LEU A 312 127.54 -86.90 -107.98
CA LEU A 312 126.11 -87.16 -108.21
C LEU A 312 125.52 -88.10 -107.15
N THR A 313 126.29 -89.08 -106.68
CA THR A 313 125.89 -89.98 -105.60
C THR A 313 125.70 -89.19 -104.30
N LYS A 314 126.65 -88.31 -103.98
CA LYS A 314 126.56 -87.42 -102.83
C LYS A 314 125.38 -86.47 -102.93
N GLU A 315 125.17 -85.81 -104.07
CA GLU A 315 124.03 -84.92 -104.30
C GLU A 315 122.69 -85.69 -104.16
N ARG A 316 122.62 -86.91 -104.67
CA ARG A 316 121.46 -87.79 -104.47
C ARG A 316 121.26 -88.13 -103.01
N ASP A 317 122.31 -88.46 -102.27
CA ASP A 317 122.23 -88.79 -100.84
C ASP A 317 121.84 -87.57 -99.99
N ASP A 318 122.35 -86.39 -100.32
CA ASP A 318 121.98 -85.12 -99.69
C ASP A 318 120.50 -84.77 -99.98
N LEU A 319 120.03 -84.96 -101.21
CA LEU A 319 118.63 -84.78 -101.59
C LEU A 319 117.71 -85.83 -100.95
N MET A 320 118.13 -87.08 -100.87
CA MET A 320 117.40 -88.13 -100.16
C MET A 320 117.31 -87.81 -98.67
N SER A 321 118.40 -87.33 -98.07
CA SER A 321 118.42 -86.90 -96.67
C SER A 321 117.51 -85.69 -96.44
N ALA A 322 117.52 -84.71 -97.34
CA ALA A 322 116.60 -83.56 -97.31
C ALA A 322 115.14 -84.00 -97.48
N LEU A 323 114.86 -84.93 -98.39
CA LEU A 323 113.51 -85.48 -98.60
C LEU A 323 113.02 -86.22 -97.35
N VAL A 324 113.87 -87.02 -96.71
CA VAL A 324 113.54 -87.71 -95.45
C VAL A 324 113.25 -86.68 -94.34
N SER A 325 114.05 -85.62 -94.24
CA SER A 325 113.84 -84.51 -93.28
C SER A 325 112.55 -83.72 -93.55
N VAL A 326 112.23 -83.44 -94.81
CA VAL A 326 110.96 -82.79 -95.19
C VAL A 326 109.77 -83.72 -94.90
N ARG A 327 109.90 -85.02 -95.14
CA ARG A 327 108.85 -85.99 -94.79
C ARG A 327 108.64 -86.09 -93.28
N SER A 328 109.70 -86.14 -92.47
CA SER A 328 109.57 -86.17 -91.02
C SER A 328 108.98 -84.87 -90.46
N SER A 329 109.40 -83.72 -90.98
CA SER A 329 108.82 -82.43 -90.57
C SER A 329 107.35 -82.30 -91.01
N LEU A 330 106.96 -82.83 -92.18
CA LEU A 330 105.56 -82.89 -92.60
C LEU A 330 104.73 -83.75 -91.64
N THR A 331 105.23 -84.92 -91.24
CA THR A 331 104.53 -85.77 -90.25
C THR A 331 104.41 -85.09 -88.89
N ASP A 332 105.42 -84.33 -88.46
CA ASP A 332 105.36 -83.57 -87.21
C ASP A 332 104.34 -82.43 -87.28
N VAL A 333 104.25 -81.74 -88.43
CA VAL A 333 103.24 -80.69 -88.66
C VAL A 333 101.84 -81.31 -88.66
N GLN A 334 101.64 -82.43 -89.36
CA GLN A 334 100.35 -83.14 -89.38
C GLN A 334 99.93 -83.61 -87.98
N GLN A 335 100.86 -84.14 -87.18
CA GLN A 335 100.55 -84.53 -85.80
C GLN A 335 100.22 -83.32 -84.92
N ARG A 336 100.95 -82.21 -85.08
CA ARG A 336 100.65 -80.96 -84.35
C ARG A 336 99.30 -80.38 -84.75
N GLU A 337 98.95 -80.43 -86.03
CA GLU A 337 97.64 -80.02 -86.54
C GLU A 337 96.52 -80.92 -85.97
N ALA A 338 96.70 -82.24 -85.96
CA ALA A 338 95.75 -83.16 -85.35
C ALA A 338 95.56 -82.92 -83.84
N ASN A 339 96.65 -82.69 -83.11
CA ASN A 339 96.60 -82.35 -81.69
C ASN A 339 95.90 -81.00 -81.45
N ALA A 340 96.20 -79.98 -82.26
CA ALA A 340 95.55 -78.67 -82.17
C ALA A 340 94.06 -78.75 -82.51
N TYR A 341 93.69 -79.56 -83.51
CA TYR A 341 92.30 -79.83 -83.86
C TYR A 341 91.54 -80.47 -82.69
N GLU A 342 92.11 -81.49 -82.04
CA GLU A 342 91.44 -82.13 -80.89
C GLU A 342 91.36 -81.18 -79.69
N GLN A 343 92.37 -80.34 -79.45
CA GLN A 343 92.31 -79.30 -78.41
C GLN A 343 91.20 -78.28 -78.69
N VAL A 344 91.08 -77.80 -79.93
CA VAL A 344 90.01 -76.88 -80.33
C VAL A 344 88.65 -77.55 -80.16
N LYS A 345 88.51 -78.82 -80.54
CA LYS A 345 87.28 -79.59 -80.37
C LYS A 345 86.89 -79.73 -78.89
N GLN A 346 87.84 -80.05 -78.01
CA GLN A 346 87.60 -80.10 -76.56
C GLN A 346 87.24 -78.72 -76.00
N ALA A 347 87.94 -77.66 -76.42
CA ALA A 347 87.64 -76.29 -75.99
C ALA A 347 86.23 -75.87 -76.41
N VAL A 348 85.82 -76.18 -77.65
CA VAL A 348 84.46 -75.91 -78.15
C VAL A 348 83.43 -76.65 -77.30
N GLN A 349 83.60 -77.96 -77.05
CA GLN A 349 82.69 -78.74 -76.19
C GLN A 349 82.56 -78.13 -74.79
N MET A 350 83.68 -77.78 -74.14
CA MET A 350 83.67 -77.13 -72.82
C MET A 350 82.94 -75.77 -72.85
N THR A 351 83.11 -74.98 -73.91
CA THR A 351 82.39 -73.71 -74.05
C THR A 351 80.90 -73.90 -74.32
N GLU A 352 80.51 -74.92 -75.07
CA GLU A 352 79.12 -75.27 -75.33
C GLU A 352 78.41 -75.73 -74.04
N GLU A 353 79.07 -76.58 -73.24
CA GLU A 353 78.57 -77.02 -71.93
C GLU A 353 78.41 -75.83 -70.97
N ALA A 354 79.41 -74.94 -70.90
CA ALA A 354 79.32 -73.72 -70.10
C ALA A 354 78.19 -72.80 -70.58
N ASN A 355 77.99 -72.66 -71.90
CA ASN A 355 76.90 -71.89 -72.47
C ASN A 355 75.52 -72.51 -72.18
N PHE A 356 75.43 -73.83 -72.16
CA PHE A 356 74.21 -74.55 -71.78
C PHE A 356 73.85 -74.31 -70.31
N GLU A 357 74.80 -74.49 -69.38
CA GLU A 357 74.55 -74.23 -67.96
C GLU A 357 74.29 -72.74 -67.68
N LYS A 358 74.95 -71.82 -68.39
CA LYS A 358 74.63 -70.38 -68.34
C LYS A 358 73.18 -70.12 -68.78
N THR A 359 72.75 -70.71 -69.90
CA THR A 359 71.38 -70.53 -70.42
C THR A 359 70.34 -71.08 -69.43
N LYS A 360 70.61 -72.25 -68.84
CA LYS A 360 69.77 -72.85 -67.80
C LYS A 360 69.68 -71.97 -66.56
N ALA A 361 70.79 -71.42 -66.08
CA ALA A 361 70.81 -70.47 -64.96
C ALA A 361 70.03 -69.19 -65.29
N LEU A 362 70.16 -68.64 -66.50
CA LEU A 362 69.39 -67.47 -66.95
C LEU A 362 67.89 -67.75 -66.97
N ILE A 363 67.46 -68.91 -67.47
CA ILE A 363 66.04 -69.31 -67.45
C ILE A 363 65.53 -69.42 -66.00
N GLN A 364 66.30 -70.02 -65.10
CA GLN A 364 65.93 -70.12 -63.69
C GLN A 364 65.81 -68.74 -63.02
N CYS A 365 66.76 -67.82 -63.29
CA CYS A 365 66.70 -66.45 -62.81
C CYS A 365 65.45 -65.71 -63.34
N GLU A 366 65.12 -65.87 -64.62
CA GLU A 366 63.93 -65.23 -65.22
C GLU A 366 62.64 -65.81 -64.63
N GLN A 367 62.57 -67.12 -64.36
CA GLN A 367 61.43 -67.74 -63.69
C GLN A 367 61.23 -67.20 -62.27
N LEU A 368 62.31 -67.07 -61.48
CA LEU A 368 62.25 -66.50 -60.14
C LEU A 368 61.86 -65.02 -60.17
N LYS A 369 62.40 -64.26 -61.12
CA LYS A 369 62.04 -62.85 -61.34
C LYS A 369 60.55 -62.70 -61.66
N ASN A 370 60.01 -63.50 -62.58
CA ASN A 370 58.58 -63.49 -62.91
C ASN A 370 57.69 -63.86 -61.71
N GLU A 371 58.10 -64.82 -60.87
CA GLU A 371 57.33 -65.14 -59.66
C GLU A 371 57.40 -64.00 -58.62
N LEU A 372 58.56 -63.34 -58.48
CA LEU A 372 58.69 -62.15 -57.62
C LEU A 372 57.81 -60.99 -58.12
N GLU A 373 57.78 -60.74 -59.43
CA GLU A 373 56.90 -59.75 -60.04
C GLU A 373 55.43 -60.11 -59.78
N ARG A 374 55.03 -61.37 -59.97
CA ARG A 374 53.67 -61.84 -59.67
C ARG A 374 53.29 -61.71 -58.19
N GLN A 375 54.23 -61.90 -57.26
CA GLN A 375 53.99 -61.68 -55.82
C GLN A 375 53.86 -60.19 -55.52
N THR A 376 54.73 -59.37 -56.11
CA THR A 376 54.72 -57.91 -55.98
C THR A 376 53.39 -57.33 -56.46
N GLU A 377 52.95 -57.69 -57.67
CA GLU A 377 51.66 -57.25 -58.21
C GLU A 377 50.47 -57.66 -57.33
N ARG A 378 50.50 -58.84 -56.71
CA ARG A 378 49.44 -59.28 -55.81
C ARG A 378 49.40 -58.45 -54.53
N LEU A 379 50.56 -58.16 -53.95
CA LEU A 379 50.67 -57.31 -52.77
C LEU A 379 50.28 -55.86 -53.08
N GLU A 380 50.64 -55.34 -54.25
CA GLU A 380 50.22 -54.02 -54.71
C GLU A 380 48.70 -53.93 -54.93
N LYS A 381 48.09 -54.95 -55.54
CA LYS A 381 46.63 -55.05 -55.69
C LYS A 381 45.91 -55.12 -54.34
N GLU A 382 46.43 -55.89 -53.39
CA GLU A 382 45.86 -55.93 -52.04
C GLU A 382 46.05 -54.60 -51.30
N LEU A 383 47.22 -53.97 -51.41
CA LEU A 383 47.50 -52.68 -50.80
C LEU A 383 46.55 -51.60 -51.33
N THR A 384 46.35 -51.55 -52.65
CA THR A 384 45.42 -50.61 -53.30
C THR A 384 43.98 -50.89 -52.89
N ALA A 385 43.53 -52.14 -52.88
CA ALA A 385 42.20 -52.52 -52.39
C ALA A 385 41.97 -52.11 -50.92
N GLN A 386 42.98 -52.28 -50.05
CA GLN A 386 42.90 -51.84 -48.65
C GLN A 386 42.95 -50.32 -48.50
N GLN A 387 43.66 -49.61 -49.37
CA GLN A 387 43.64 -48.14 -49.40
C GLN A 387 42.28 -47.61 -49.85
N GLU A 388 41.68 -48.19 -50.90
CA GLU A 388 40.34 -47.84 -51.38
C GLU A 388 39.27 -48.14 -50.33
N LYS A 389 39.34 -49.31 -49.67
CA LYS A 389 38.43 -49.65 -48.56
C LYS A 389 38.52 -48.62 -47.45
N ARG A 390 39.73 -48.31 -46.96
CA ARG A 390 39.93 -47.27 -45.93
C ARG A 390 39.46 -45.89 -46.39
N ALA A 391 39.64 -45.54 -47.67
CA ALA A 391 39.14 -44.29 -48.22
C ALA A 391 37.61 -44.24 -48.22
N SER A 392 36.95 -45.34 -48.62
CA SER A 392 35.49 -45.44 -48.61
C SER A 392 34.91 -45.37 -47.19
N GLU A 393 35.51 -46.06 -46.22
CA GLU A 393 35.11 -46.01 -44.81
C GLU A 393 35.28 -44.60 -44.22
N LYS A 394 36.41 -43.93 -44.51
CA LYS A 394 36.63 -42.53 -44.12
C LYS A 394 35.58 -41.60 -44.72
N GLU A 395 35.21 -41.82 -45.98
CA GLU A 395 34.21 -40.99 -46.65
C GLU A 395 32.80 -41.23 -46.08
N MET A 396 32.44 -42.48 -45.77
CA MET A 396 31.17 -42.77 -45.09
C MET A 396 31.12 -42.13 -43.69
N MET A 397 32.19 -42.25 -42.91
CA MET A 397 32.29 -41.61 -41.60
C MET A 397 32.18 -40.09 -41.70
N ARG A 398 32.84 -39.46 -42.69
CA ARG A 398 32.69 -38.02 -42.92
C ARG A 398 31.25 -37.62 -43.21
N LYS A 399 30.57 -38.37 -44.09
CA LYS A 399 29.16 -38.13 -44.43
C LYS A 399 28.24 -38.24 -43.22
N GLU A 400 28.50 -39.21 -42.35
CA GLU A 400 27.73 -39.42 -41.12
C GLU A 400 27.96 -38.27 -40.14
N ILE A 401 29.21 -37.85 -39.91
CA ILE A 401 29.54 -36.69 -39.07
C ILE A 401 28.94 -35.40 -39.64
N THR A 402 28.97 -35.19 -40.96
CA THR A 402 28.33 -34.01 -41.57
C THR A 402 26.82 -34.03 -41.37
N LYS A 403 26.18 -35.19 -41.52
CA LYS A 403 24.74 -35.34 -41.28
C LYS A 403 24.37 -35.09 -39.82
N GLU A 404 25.12 -35.65 -38.86
CA GLU A 404 24.91 -35.38 -37.44
C GLU A 404 25.11 -33.91 -37.10
N ARG A 405 26.10 -33.26 -37.71
CA ARG A 405 26.33 -31.81 -37.54
C ARG A 405 25.16 -30.99 -38.11
N GLU A 406 24.64 -31.34 -39.28
CA GLU A 406 23.48 -30.70 -39.88
C GLU A 406 22.21 -30.90 -39.04
N ASP A 407 21.97 -32.12 -38.55
CA ASP A 407 20.84 -32.45 -37.67
C ASP A 407 20.93 -31.66 -36.35
N MET A 408 22.11 -31.60 -35.73
CA MET A 408 22.34 -30.78 -34.54
C MET A 408 22.21 -29.29 -34.83
N GLY A 409 22.67 -28.83 -35.99
CA GLY A 409 22.50 -27.45 -36.46
C GLY A 409 21.02 -27.09 -36.61
N SER A 410 20.20 -27.96 -37.19
CA SER A 410 18.76 -27.76 -37.34
C SER A 410 18.04 -27.71 -35.98
N LYS A 411 18.40 -28.61 -35.04
CA LYS A 411 17.90 -28.59 -33.66
C LYS A 411 18.29 -27.30 -32.94
N MET A 412 19.54 -26.87 -33.07
CA MET A 412 20.03 -25.62 -32.49
C MET A 412 19.23 -24.43 -33.02
N LEU A 413 19.02 -24.34 -34.34
CA LEU A 413 18.20 -23.27 -34.95
C LEU A 413 16.75 -23.29 -34.43
N SER A 414 16.13 -24.47 -34.32
CA SER A 414 14.77 -24.59 -33.77
C SER A 414 14.68 -24.15 -32.31
N LEU A 415 15.68 -24.49 -31.49
CA LEU A 415 15.76 -24.07 -30.09
C LEU A 415 16.01 -22.56 -29.98
N SER A 416 16.91 -22.00 -30.81
CA SER A 416 17.13 -20.55 -30.87
C SER A 416 15.85 -19.80 -31.26
N GLN A 417 15.08 -20.32 -32.22
CA GLN A 417 13.79 -19.74 -32.59
C GLN A 417 12.79 -19.80 -31.44
N ASN A 418 12.72 -20.92 -30.72
CA ASN A 418 11.86 -21.06 -29.54
C ASN A 418 12.27 -20.11 -28.41
N ILE A 419 13.57 -19.93 -28.18
CA ILE A 419 14.10 -18.96 -27.19
C ILE A 419 13.66 -17.55 -27.58
N ALA A 420 13.87 -17.13 -28.83
CA ALA A 420 13.45 -15.81 -29.31
C ALA A 420 11.93 -15.58 -29.18
N GLN A 421 11.11 -16.62 -29.41
CA GLN A 421 9.66 -16.55 -29.21
C GLN A 421 9.29 -16.39 -27.73
N LEU A 422 9.95 -17.13 -26.83
CA LEU A 422 9.72 -17.02 -25.39
C LEU A 422 10.18 -15.66 -24.85
N GLU A 423 11.32 -15.14 -25.31
CA GLU A 423 11.80 -13.80 -24.97
C GLU A 423 10.78 -12.73 -25.38
N ALA A 424 10.27 -12.79 -26.62
CA ALA A 424 9.24 -11.86 -27.08
C ALA A 424 7.93 -11.96 -26.26
N GLN A 425 7.53 -13.15 -25.82
CA GLN A 425 6.38 -13.34 -24.93
C GLN A 425 6.63 -12.75 -23.54
N VAL A 426 7.82 -12.95 -22.97
CA VAL A 426 8.22 -12.37 -21.68
C VAL A 426 8.21 -10.84 -21.76
N GLU A 427 8.75 -10.26 -22.83
CA GLU A 427 8.71 -8.81 -23.04
C GLU A 427 7.28 -8.28 -23.15
N LYS A 428 6.41 -8.99 -23.87
CA LYS A 428 4.98 -8.64 -23.99
C LYS A 428 4.30 -8.64 -22.62
N ILE A 429 4.44 -9.72 -21.86
CA ILE A 429 3.85 -9.84 -20.51
C ILE A 429 4.44 -8.78 -19.57
N THR A 430 5.73 -8.47 -19.69
CA THR A 430 6.38 -7.43 -18.89
C THR A 430 5.81 -6.06 -19.19
N ARG A 431 5.59 -5.72 -20.47
CA ARG A 431 4.92 -4.48 -20.88
C ARG A 431 3.48 -4.39 -20.37
N GLU A 432 2.71 -5.48 -20.49
CA GLU A 432 1.34 -5.56 -19.97
C GLU A 432 1.30 -5.40 -18.44
N LYS A 433 2.22 -6.07 -17.71
CA LYS A 433 2.39 -5.92 -16.26
C LYS A 433 2.68 -4.48 -15.86
N ILE A 434 3.62 -3.81 -16.54
CA ILE A 434 3.96 -2.41 -16.25
C ILE A 434 2.73 -1.51 -16.51
N SER A 435 1.99 -1.73 -17.60
CA SER A 435 0.76 -0.99 -17.87
C SER A 435 -0.29 -1.17 -16.76
N ALA A 436 -0.48 -2.41 -16.29
CA ALA A 436 -1.40 -2.70 -15.18
C ALA A 436 -0.94 -2.05 -13.86
N ILE A 437 0.36 -2.07 -13.56
CA ILE A 437 0.92 -1.38 -12.38
C ILE A 437 0.63 0.12 -12.46
N ASN A 438 0.91 0.77 -13.59
CA ASN A 438 0.65 2.19 -13.76
C ASN A 438 -0.85 2.53 -13.61
N GLN A 439 -1.75 1.65 -14.09
CA GLN A 439 -3.19 1.82 -13.89
C GLN A 439 -3.58 1.69 -12.41
N LEU A 440 -3.03 0.71 -11.70
CA LEU A 440 -3.27 0.53 -10.26
C LEU A 440 -2.75 1.70 -9.44
N GLU A 441 -1.55 2.19 -9.73
CA GLU A 441 -0.97 3.39 -9.11
C GLU A 441 -1.86 4.62 -9.37
N GLY A 442 -2.37 4.78 -10.60
CA GLY A 442 -3.33 5.83 -10.94
C GLY A 442 -4.61 5.77 -10.10
N ILE A 443 -5.21 4.57 -9.96
CA ILE A 443 -6.40 4.35 -9.13
C ILE A 443 -6.09 4.59 -7.65
N GLN A 444 -4.95 4.12 -7.16
CA GLN A 444 -4.53 4.30 -5.77
C GLN A 444 -4.35 5.78 -5.43
N ASN A 445 -3.70 6.55 -6.29
CA ASN A 445 -3.54 7.99 -6.13
C ASN A 445 -4.90 8.72 -6.15
N HIS A 446 -5.81 8.31 -7.04
CA HIS A 446 -7.15 8.86 -7.08
C HIS A 446 -7.93 8.56 -5.79
N LEU A 447 -7.85 7.32 -5.29
CA LEU A 447 -8.50 6.91 -4.05
C LEU A 447 -7.93 7.65 -2.85
N ALA A 448 -6.60 7.80 -2.75
CA ALA A 448 -5.96 8.57 -1.69
C ALA A 448 -6.39 10.05 -1.71
N SER A 449 -6.51 10.66 -2.91
CA SER A 449 -7.06 12.01 -3.07
C SER A 449 -8.52 12.09 -2.60
N LYS A 450 -9.35 11.11 -2.94
CA LYS A 450 -10.76 11.05 -2.50
C LYS A 450 -10.89 10.81 -1.00
N GLU A 451 -10.03 10.01 -0.39
CA GLU A 451 -9.97 9.80 1.04
C GLU A 451 -9.55 11.09 1.78
N MET A 452 -8.58 11.83 1.25
CA MET A 452 -8.20 13.14 1.76
C MET A 452 -9.36 14.16 1.68
N GLU A 453 -10.10 14.18 0.57
CA GLU A 453 -11.31 15.01 0.45
C GLU A 453 -12.38 14.61 1.46
N ALA A 454 -12.65 13.31 1.60
CA ALA A 454 -13.64 12.79 2.54
C ALA A 454 -13.26 13.09 3.99
N THR A 455 -12.00 12.92 4.37
CA THR A 455 -11.50 13.26 5.72
C THR A 455 -11.60 14.76 6.00
N LYS A 456 -11.32 15.62 5.00
CA LYS A 456 -11.53 17.07 5.11
C LYS A 456 -13.00 17.42 5.33
N VAL A 457 -13.91 16.85 4.54
CA VAL A 457 -15.36 17.06 4.69
C VAL A 457 -15.86 16.53 6.05
N CYS A 458 -15.38 15.36 6.48
CA CYS A 458 -15.72 14.82 7.81
C CYS A 458 -15.17 15.70 8.95
N GLY A 459 -13.98 16.28 8.77
CA GLY A 459 -13.43 17.28 9.68
C GLY A 459 -14.33 18.49 9.80
N GLU A 460 -14.72 19.08 8.66
CA GLU A 460 -15.61 20.24 8.59
C GLU A 460 -16.99 19.95 9.20
N MET A 461 -17.60 18.81 8.84
CA MET A 461 -18.90 18.42 9.40
C MET A 461 -18.84 18.25 10.92
N ARG A 462 -17.77 17.65 11.46
CA ARG A 462 -17.57 17.55 12.91
C ARG A 462 -17.40 18.91 13.56
N TYR A 463 -16.66 19.82 12.92
CA TYR A 463 -16.50 21.19 13.41
C TYR A 463 -17.86 21.91 13.45
N GLN A 464 -18.64 21.86 12.37
CA GLN A 464 -19.98 22.46 12.31
C GLN A 464 -20.96 21.83 13.31
N LEU A 465 -20.94 20.51 13.45
CA LEU A 465 -21.75 19.80 14.44
C LEU A 465 -21.40 20.23 15.87
N ASN A 466 -20.10 20.35 16.19
CA ASN A 466 -19.67 20.79 17.52
C ASN A 466 -20.05 22.25 17.76
N LYS A 467 -19.93 23.12 16.76
CA LYS A 467 -20.35 24.51 16.84
C LYS A 467 -21.85 24.63 17.13
N THR A 468 -22.69 23.96 16.34
CA THR A 468 -24.15 23.96 16.52
C THR A 468 -24.57 23.34 17.85
N LYS A 469 -23.87 22.28 18.30
CA LYS A 469 -24.09 21.69 19.63
C LYS A 469 -23.78 22.70 20.75
N MET A 470 -22.67 23.42 20.66
CA MET A 470 -22.33 24.47 21.65
C MET A 470 -23.37 25.58 21.69
N GLU A 471 -23.82 26.07 20.52
CA GLU A 471 -24.87 27.09 20.42
C GLU A 471 -26.20 26.59 21.03
N LYS A 472 -26.56 25.33 20.76
CA LYS A 472 -27.73 24.67 21.35
C LYS A 472 -27.62 24.56 22.88
N ASP A 473 -26.48 24.09 23.39
CA ASP A 473 -26.28 23.90 24.83
C ASP A 473 -26.32 25.24 25.58
N GLU A 474 -25.82 26.33 24.98
CA GLU A 474 -25.94 27.68 25.55
C GLU A 474 -27.39 28.17 25.53
N ALA A 475 -28.10 28.04 24.40
CA ALA A 475 -29.52 28.41 24.31
C ALA A 475 -30.39 27.61 25.30
N GLU A 476 -30.10 26.31 25.51
CA GLU A 476 -30.77 25.51 26.53
C GLU A 476 -30.46 25.97 27.96
N LYS A 477 -29.24 26.46 28.22
CA LYS A 477 -28.86 27.04 29.51
C LYS A 477 -29.60 28.35 29.76
N GLU A 478 -29.62 29.26 28.79
CA GLU A 478 -30.40 30.50 28.86
C GLU A 478 -31.89 30.21 29.10
N HIS A 479 -32.48 29.28 28.35
CA HIS A 479 -33.88 28.88 28.54
C HIS A 479 -34.13 28.31 29.94
N ARG A 480 -33.21 27.48 30.48
CA ARG A 480 -33.29 27.00 31.87
C ARG A 480 -33.26 28.14 32.87
N GLU A 481 -32.36 29.11 32.69
CA GLU A 481 -32.26 30.29 33.55
C GLU A 481 -33.54 31.13 33.52
N TYR A 482 -34.06 31.45 32.32
CA TYR A 482 -35.34 32.14 32.15
C TYR A 482 -36.48 31.39 32.83
N ARG A 483 -36.60 30.07 32.62
CA ARG A 483 -37.64 29.26 33.25
C ARG A 483 -37.56 29.32 34.78
N THR A 484 -36.36 29.24 35.36
CA THR A 484 -36.20 29.37 36.82
C THR A 484 -36.55 30.77 37.32
N LYS A 485 -36.17 31.82 36.58
CA LYS A 485 -36.52 33.20 36.91
C LYS A 485 -38.03 33.39 36.91
N THR A 486 -38.71 32.99 35.84
CA THR A 486 -40.18 33.05 35.74
C THR A 486 -40.85 32.24 36.85
N LYS A 487 -40.33 31.06 37.20
CA LYS A 487 -40.87 30.27 38.33
C LYS A 487 -40.78 31.03 39.66
N ARG A 488 -39.63 31.65 39.95
CA ARG A 488 -39.46 32.49 41.15
C ARG A 488 -40.39 33.71 41.13
N ASP A 489 -40.51 34.38 39.99
CA ASP A 489 -41.41 35.52 39.85
C ASP A 489 -42.87 35.12 40.09
N LEU A 490 -43.29 33.95 39.58
CA LEU A 490 -44.61 33.39 39.85
C LEU A 490 -44.79 33.03 41.34
N GLU A 491 -43.81 32.40 41.98
CA GLU A 491 -43.85 32.09 43.43
C GLU A 491 -44.01 33.38 44.26
N ILE A 492 -43.27 34.45 43.94
CA ILE A 492 -43.41 35.76 44.60
C ILE A 492 -44.81 36.33 44.37
N LYS A 493 -45.36 36.21 43.16
CA LYS A 493 -46.71 36.69 42.84
C LYS A 493 -47.78 35.87 43.58
N ASP A 494 -47.60 34.56 43.71
CA ASP A 494 -48.49 33.70 44.47
C ASP A 494 -48.44 34.06 45.97
N GLU A 495 -47.26 34.32 46.54
CA GLU A 495 -47.10 34.83 47.91
C GLU A 495 -47.81 36.17 48.11
N GLU A 496 -47.70 37.10 47.16
CA GLU A 496 -48.40 38.39 47.16
C GLU A 496 -49.93 38.20 47.07
N ILE A 497 -50.40 37.28 46.21
CA ILE A 497 -51.82 36.92 46.12
C ILE A 497 -52.32 36.37 47.46
N GLU A 498 -51.61 35.44 48.09
CA GLU A 498 -52.02 34.88 49.38
C GLU A 498 -52.04 35.94 50.48
N LYS A 499 -51.07 36.87 50.50
CA LYS A 499 -51.10 38.03 51.41
C LYS A 499 -52.36 38.89 51.19
N LEU A 500 -52.65 39.24 49.94
CA LEU A 500 -53.85 40.01 49.59
C LEU A 500 -55.14 39.25 49.93
N ARG A 501 -55.18 37.92 49.76
CA ARG A 501 -56.31 37.08 50.18
C ARG A 501 -56.53 37.15 51.69
N LEU A 502 -55.46 37.10 52.48
CA LEU A 502 -55.53 37.24 53.93
C LEU A 502 -56.07 38.63 54.32
N GLU A 503 -55.53 39.71 53.76
CA GLU A 503 -56.01 41.09 54.00
C GLU A 503 -57.50 41.26 53.62
N VAL A 504 -57.93 40.67 52.50
CA VAL A 504 -59.34 40.66 52.09
C VAL A 504 -60.19 39.84 53.07
N SER A 505 -59.70 38.70 53.57
CA SER A 505 -60.43 37.88 54.53
C SER A 505 -60.60 38.59 55.88
N GLU A 506 -59.57 39.28 56.36
CA GLU A 506 -59.61 40.12 57.56
C GLU A 506 -60.59 41.28 57.38
N SER A 507 -60.51 41.98 56.24
CA SER A 507 -61.45 43.05 55.90
C SER A 507 -62.90 42.56 55.83
N LYS A 508 -63.14 41.38 55.25
CA LYS A 508 -64.46 40.73 55.24
C LYS A 508 -64.93 40.39 56.66
N GLN A 509 -64.07 39.84 57.50
CA GLN A 509 -64.41 39.52 58.89
C GLN A 509 -64.73 40.79 59.69
N HIS A 510 -63.95 41.85 59.54
CA HIS A 510 -64.24 43.15 60.13
C HIS A 510 -65.58 43.72 59.67
N LEU A 511 -65.85 43.67 58.35
CA LEU A 511 -67.14 44.08 57.80
C LEU A 511 -68.30 43.26 58.37
N GLU A 512 -68.15 41.94 58.49
CA GLU A 512 -69.18 41.05 59.05
C GLU A 512 -69.41 41.34 60.55
N GLN A 513 -68.35 41.60 61.31
CA GLN A 513 -68.46 42.04 62.71
C GLN A 513 -69.20 43.38 62.84
N GLU A 514 -68.86 44.37 62.02
CA GLU A 514 -69.55 45.66 62.01
C GLU A 514 -71.00 45.53 61.54
N GLN A 515 -71.28 44.69 60.54
CA GLN A 515 -72.63 44.37 60.11
C GLN A 515 -73.44 43.70 61.23
N GLN A 516 -72.82 42.81 62.00
CA GLN A 516 -73.47 42.18 63.15
C GLN A 516 -73.72 43.18 64.29
N LYS A 517 -72.77 44.07 64.59
CA LYS A 517 -72.98 45.17 65.55
C LYS A 517 -74.10 46.10 65.09
N ALA A 518 -74.12 46.47 63.81
CA ALA A 518 -75.18 47.25 63.21
C ALA A 518 -76.54 46.52 63.27
N ALA A 519 -76.56 45.20 63.07
CA ALA A 519 -77.77 44.39 63.23
C ALA A 519 -78.26 44.37 64.69
N ARG A 520 -77.36 44.20 65.67
CA ARG A 520 -77.71 44.30 67.11
C ARG A 520 -78.25 45.68 67.46
N ALA A 521 -77.60 46.74 67.01
CA ALA A 521 -78.06 48.11 67.22
C ALA A 521 -79.43 48.37 66.55
N ARG A 522 -79.68 47.81 65.36
CA ARG A 522 -81.01 47.84 64.72
C ARG A 522 -82.05 47.09 65.54
N GLU A 523 -81.72 45.93 66.08
CA GLU A 523 -82.61 45.16 66.96
C GLU A 523 -82.91 45.91 68.26
N GLU A 524 -81.91 46.54 68.88
CA GLU A 524 -82.09 47.43 70.04
C GLU A 524 -82.96 48.63 69.70
N SER A 525 -82.76 49.27 68.54
CA SER A 525 -83.61 50.36 68.06
C SER A 525 -85.06 49.89 67.84
N LEU A 526 -85.26 48.68 67.31
CA LEU A 526 -86.58 48.09 67.16
C LEU A 526 -87.22 47.84 68.52
N LYS A 527 -86.50 47.26 69.49
CA LYS A 527 -86.98 47.08 70.87
C LYS A 527 -87.34 48.40 71.54
N LEU A 528 -86.52 49.44 71.37
CA LEU A 528 -86.83 50.78 71.87
C LEU A 528 -88.05 51.38 71.18
N THR A 529 -88.24 51.13 69.88
CA THR A 529 -89.42 51.56 69.12
C THR A 529 -90.68 50.81 69.57
N GLU A 530 -90.58 49.51 69.83
CA GLU A 530 -91.66 48.70 70.41
C GLU A 530 -92.06 49.22 71.79
N LEU A 531 -91.10 49.44 72.70
CA LEU A 531 -91.33 50.03 74.02
C LEU A 531 -91.93 51.45 73.92
N LEU A 532 -91.47 52.25 72.95
CA LEU A 532 -92.06 53.56 72.68
C LEU A 532 -93.52 53.40 72.25
N SER A 533 -93.83 52.49 71.32
CA SER A 533 -95.20 52.24 70.86
C SER A 533 -96.11 51.69 71.97
N GLU A 534 -95.59 50.84 72.87
CA GLU A 534 -96.30 50.37 74.06
C GLU A 534 -96.59 51.53 75.03
N SER A 535 -95.59 52.38 75.29
CA SER A 535 -95.74 53.58 76.12
C SER A 535 -96.73 54.58 75.52
N GLU A 536 -96.68 54.80 74.20
CA GLU A 536 -97.62 55.64 73.46
C GLU A 536 -99.04 55.05 73.50
N HIS A 537 -99.19 53.72 73.39
CA HIS A 537 -100.48 53.05 73.53
C HIS A 537 -101.02 53.17 74.97
N GLN A 538 -100.19 52.97 75.98
CA GLN A 538 -100.55 53.18 77.39
C GLN A 538 -100.98 54.63 77.64
N LEU A 539 -100.23 55.61 77.13
CA LEU A 539 -100.61 57.03 77.18
C LEU A 539 -101.96 57.28 76.50
N HIS A 540 -102.24 56.63 75.37
CA HIS A 540 -103.53 56.73 74.68
C HIS A 540 -104.67 56.15 75.52
N LEU A 541 -104.48 54.99 76.15
CA LEU A 541 -105.44 54.41 77.09
C LEU A 541 -105.70 55.33 78.28
N THR A 542 -104.65 55.88 78.90
CA THR A 542 -104.80 56.86 80.01
C THR A 542 -105.55 58.12 79.55
N ARG A 543 -105.34 58.56 78.30
CA ARG A 543 -106.10 59.69 77.73
C ARG A 543 -107.58 59.35 77.55
N LEU A 544 -107.92 58.16 77.04
CA LEU A 544 -109.31 57.71 76.93
C LEU A 544 -109.98 57.59 78.30
N GLU A 545 -109.27 57.07 79.31
CA GLU A 545 -109.75 57.03 80.69
C GLU A 545 -109.98 58.44 81.25
N LYS A 546 -109.04 59.37 81.04
CA LYS A 546 -109.20 60.79 81.40
C LYS A 546 -110.44 61.39 80.74
N ASP A 547 -110.62 61.20 79.44
CA ASP A 547 -111.76 61.76 78.70
C ASP A 547 -113.09 61.14 79.19
N SER A 548 -113.12 59.84 79.49
CA SER A 548 -114.26 59.15 80.12
C SER A 548 -114.61 59.75 81.50
N ILE A 549 -113.62 59.95 82.35
CA ILE A 549 -113.78 60.59 83.66
C ILE A 549 -114.27 62.04 83.49
N GLN A 550 -113.69 62.80 82.57
CA GLN A 550 -114.08 64.19 82.31
C GLN A 550 -115.52 64.29 81.76
N GLN A 551 -115.95 63.31 80.96
CA GLN A 551 -117.32 63.21 80.47
C GLN A 551 -118.31 62.80 81.58
N SER A 552 -117.90 61.93 82.51
CA SER A 552 -118.70 61.66 83.72
C SER A 552 -118.86 62.88 84.61
N PHE A 553 -117.81 63.67 84.85
CA PHE A 553 -117.91 64.93 85.59
C PHE A 553 -118.79 65.97 84.89
N SER A 554 -118.74 66.05 83.55
CA SER A 554 -119.62 66.93 82.78
C SER A 554 -121.09 66.51 82.90
N ASN A 555 -121.39 65.22 82.89
CA ASN A 555 -122.74 64.70 83.04
C ASN A 555 -123.28 64.88 84.46
N GLU A 556 -122.45 64.66 85.49
CA GLU A 556 -122.76 64.92 86.90
C GLU A 556 -123.07 66.42 87.14
N ALA A 557 -122.24 67.31 86.59
CA ALA A 557 -122.44 68.75 86.67
C ALA A 557 -123.74 69.20 85.99
N LYS A 558 -124.10 68.61 84.84
CA LYS A 558 -125.38 68.88 84.14
C LYS A 558 -126.58 68.37 84.95
N ALA A 559 -126.48 67.21 85.59
CA ALA A 559 -127.53 66.67 86.45
C ALA A 559 -127.76 67.54 87.70
N GLN A 560 -126.68 68.00 88.35
CA GLN A 560 -126.78 68.93 89.49
C GLN A 560 -127.34 70.30 89.09
N ALA A 561 -126.98 70.83 87.91
CA ALA A 561 -127.54 72.08 87.40
C ALA A 561 -129.06 71.99 87.15
N LEU A 562 -129.54 70.87 86.58
CA LEU A 562 -130.97 70.61 86.38
C LEU A 562 -131.74 70.49 87.71
N GLN A 563 -131.15 69.82 88.71
CA GLN A 563 -131.75 69.70 90.04
C GLN A 563 -131.82 71.05 90.77
N ALA A 564 -130.80 71.90 90.63
CA ALA A 564 -130.79 73.26 91.17
C ALA A 564 -131.86 74.14 90.50
N GLN A 565 -132.00 74.06 89.16
CA GLN A 565 -133.01 74.81 88.40
C GLN A 565 -134.45 74.40 88.76
N GLN A 566 -134.71 73.10 88.98
CA GLN A 566 -136.03 72.63 89.44
C GLN A 566 -136.38 73.15 90.84
N ARG A 567 -135.42 73.13 91.78
CA ARG A 567 -135.59 73.74 93.11
C ARG A 567 -135.86 75.24 93.05
N GLU A 568 -135.18 75.94 92.15
CA GLU A 568 -135.35 77.38 91.97
C GLU A 568 -136.74 77.72 91.42
N GLN A 569 -137.26 76.94 90.46
CA GLN A 569 -138.64 77.10 89.97
C GLN A 569 -139.70 76.80 91.04
N GLU A 570 -139.53 75.75 91.84
CA GLU A 570 -140.46 75.44 92.95
C GLU A 570 -140.49 76.56 94.01
N LEU A 571 -139.34 77.10 94.38
CA LEU A 571 -139.25 78.22 95.33
C LEU A 571 -139.86 79.50 94.76
N THR A 572 -139.64 79.79 93.47
CA THR A 572 -140.20 80.98 92.82
C THR A 572 -141.73 80.91 92.72
N GLN A 573 -142.30 79.75 92.41
CA GLN A 573 -143.76 79.55 92.46
C GLN A 573 -144.31 79.74 93.88
N LYS A 574 -143.60 79.26 94.90
CA LYS A 574 -144.04 79.38 96.30
C LYS A 574 -143.97 80.82 96.82
N ILE A 575 -142.99 81.60 96.36
CA ILE A 575 -142.88 83.03 96.65
C ILE A 575 -144.03 83.80 96.01
N GLN A 576 -144.32 83.58 94.72
CA GLN A 576 -145.44 84.24 94.04
C GLN A 576 -146.80 83.88 94.67
N GLN A 577 -146.95 82.65 95.19
CA GLN A 577 -148.15 82.23 95.91
C GLN A 577 -148.28 82.90 97.30
N MET A 578 -147.16 83.13 97.99
CA MET A 578 -147.12 83.89 99.25
C MET A 578 -147.36 85.39 99.05
N GLU A 579 -146.82 85.98 97.97
CA GLU A 579 -147.00 87.40 97.61
C GLU A 579 -148.48 87.69 97.27
N THR A 580 -149.12 86.84 96.46
CA THR A 580 -150.55 86.99 96.15
C THR A 580 -151.49 86.75 97.34
N GLN A 581 -151.06 85.98 98.35
CA GLN A 581 -151.78 85.89 99.63
C GLN A 581 -151.58 87.14 100.48
N HIS A 582 -150.36 87.68 100.53
CA HIS A 582 -150.06 88.93 101.24
C HIS A 582 -150.86 90.11 100.67
N ASP A 583 -150.88 90.28 99.36
CA ASP A 583 -151.65 91.35 98.69
C ASP A 583 -153.17 91.27 98.95
N LYS A 584 -153.71 90.05 99.11
CA LYS A 584 -155.13 89.86 99.48
C LYS A 584 -155.40 90.28 100.92
N THR A 585 -154.55 89.85 101.85
CA THR A 585 -154.68 90.25 103.27
C THR A 585 -154.46 91.74 103.47
N GLU A 586 -153.54 92.35 102.71
CA GLU A 586 -153.26 93.78 102.78
C GLU A 586 -154.43 94.60 102.23
N ASN A 587 -155.04 94.20 101.11
CA ASN A 587 -156.23 94.84 100.56
C ASN A 587 -157.46 94.70 101.49
N GLU A 588 -157.64 93.55 102.13
CA GLU A 588 -158.71 93.36 103.13
C GLU A 588 -158.50 94.28 104.35
N GLN A 589 -157.27 94.39 104.85
CA GLN A 589 -156.91 95.33 105.92
C GLN A 589 -157.10 96.80 105.49
N TYR A 590 -156.73 97.16 104.26
CA TYR A 590 -156.93 98.51 103.72
C TYR A 590 -158.42 98.85 103.58
N SER A 591 -159.26 97.90 103.13
CA SER A 591 -160.71 98.09 103.03
C SER A 591 -161.37 98.24 104.41
N LEU A 592 -160.91 97.45 105.40
CA LEU A 592 -161.39 97.49 106.77
C LEU A 592 -161.04 98.83 107.43
N LEU A 593 -159.81 99.30 107.24
CA LEU A 593 -159.31 100.59 107.74
C LEU A 593 -160.06 101.78 107.12
N THR A 594 -160.38 101.69 105.84
CA THR A 594 -161.15 102.73 105.12
C THR A 594 -162.61 102.77 105.60
N SER A 595 -163.22 101.60 105.87
CA SER A 595 -164.56 101.52 106.45
C SER A 595 -164.62 102.08 107.88
N GLN A 596 -163.61 101.78 108.70
CA GLN A 596 -163.49 102.31 110.07
C GLN A 596 -163.31 103.83 110.07
N ASN A 597 -162.51 104.39 109.16
CA ASN A 597 -162.34 105.84 109.02
C ASN A 597 -163.62 106.56 108.55
N THR A 598 -164.41 105.92 107.68
CA THR A 598 -165.69 106.49 107.23
C THR A 598 -166.73 106.49 108.38
N PHE A 599 -166.70 105.46 109.23
CA PHE A 599 -167.54 105.37 110.42
C PHE A 599 -167.14 106.38 111.51
N LEU A 600 -165.82 106.57 111.73
CA LEU A 600 -165.26 107.57 112.65
C LEU A 600 -165.63 109.01 112.25
N THR A 601 -165.73 109.28 110.96
CA THR A 601 -166.10 110.60 110.44
C THR A 601 -167.60 110.89 110.68
N LYS A 602 -168.47 109.89 110.48
CA LYS A 602 -169.90 109.98 110.80
C LYS A 602 -170.17 110.14 112.30
N LEU A 603 -169.40 109.45 113.15
CA LEU A 603 -169.45 109.60 114.61
C LEU A 603 -168.98 110.99 115.07
N LYS A 604 -167.96 111.56 114.42
CA LYS A 604 -167.51 112.94 114.70
C LYS A 604 -168.58 113.97 114.34
N GLU A 605 -169.28 113.79 113.22
CA GLU A 605 -170.36 114.69 112.79
C GLU A 605 -171.56 114.62 113.74
N GLU A 606 -171.93 113.43 114.24
CA GLU A 606 -172.99 113.28 115.24
C GLU A 606 -172.60 113.85 116.61
N CYS A 607 -171.35 113.71 117.04
CA CYS A 607 -170.84 114.35 118.26
C CYS A 607 -170.85 115.89 118.14
N CYS A 608 -170.51 116.45 116.98
CA CYS A 608 -170.62 117.89 116.72
C CYS A 608 -172.08 118.39 116.69
N ALA A 609 -173.02 117.58 116.23
CA ALA A 609 -174.45 117.91 116.25
C ALA A 609 -175.07 117.82 117.67
N LEU A 610 -174.65 116.83 118.47
CA LEU A 610 -175.06 116.71 119.88
C LEU A 610 -174.51 117.84 120.75
N ALA A 611 -173.26 118.26 120.51
CA ALA A 611 -172.65 119.38 121.22
C ALA A 611 -173.41 120.71 120.96
N LYS A 612 -173.78 120.98 119.70
CA LYS A 612 -174.60 122.16 119.35
C LYS A 612 -176.01 122.13 119.98
N LYS A 613 -176.60 120.95 120.18
CA LYS A 613 -177.89 120.79 120.88
C LYS A 613 -177.76 120.95 122.40
N LEU A 614 -176.66 120.50 123.00
CA LEU A 614 -176.40 120.66 124.44
C LEU A 614 -176.15 122.13 124.82
N GLU A 615 -175.46 122.89 123.97
CA GLU A 615 -175.16 124.29 124.25
C GLU A 615 -176.41 125.19 124.11
N GLN A 616 -177.30 124.88 123.15
CA GLN A 616 -178.63 125.51 123.06
C GLN A 616 -179.54 125.20 124.27
N ILE A 617 -179.42 124.02 124.88
CA ILE A 617 -180.20 123.63 126.08
C ILE A 617 -179.61 124.23 127.36
N SER A 618 -178.29 124.45 127.41
CA SER A 618 -177.60 125.21 128.46
C SER A 618 -178.02 126.68 128.49
N GLN A 619 -178.05 127.35 127.32
CA GLN A 619 -178.53 128.72 127.21
C GLN A 619 -180.03 128.88 127.59
N LYS A 620 -180.85 127.84 127.40
CA LYS A 620 -182.29 127.86 127.74
C LYS A 620 -182.60 127.54 129.22
N SER A 621 -181.68 126.91 129.96
CA SER A 621 -181.93 126.48 131.34
C SER A 621 -181.51 127.49 132.41
N ARG A 622 -180.47 128.32 132.20
CA ARG A 622 -180.04 129.28 133.23
C ARG A 622 -180.70 130.67 133.14
N LEU A 623 -181.21 131.06 131.98
CA LEU A 623 -182.11 132.21 131.86
C LEU A 623 -183.43 132.00 132.65
N LYS A 624 -183.81 130.75 132.98
CA LYS A 624 -184.94 130.45 133.89
C LYS A 624 -184.57 130.49 135.39
N GLN A 625 -183.29 130.49 135.74
CA GLN A 625 -182.81 130.60 137.12
C GLN A 625 -182.60 132.06 137.54
N LEU A 626 -182.41 132.95 136.57
CA LEU A 626 -182.40 134.40 136.75
C LEU A 626 -183.80 134.95 137.10
N ASP A 627 -184.87 134.22 136.77
CA ASP A 627 -186.27 134.65 136.96
C ASP A 627 -186.86 134.19 138.32
N LYS A 628 -186.36 133.08 138.89
CA LYS A 628 -186.81 132.59 140.21
C LYS A 628 -186.12 133.25 141.40
N HIS A 629 -184.86 133.70 141.30
CA HIS A 629 -184.17 134.35 142.43
C HIS A 629 -184.42 135.86 142.50
N SER A 630 -184.76 136.50 141.38
CA SER A 630 -185.28 137.87 141.39
C SER A 630 -186.67 137.95 142.04
N GLN A 631 -187.49 136.88 141.97
CA GLN A 631 -188.76 136.76 142.69
C GLN A 631 -188.59 136.34 144.17
N ALA A 632 -187.40 135.86 144.55
CA ALA A 632 -186.97 135.62 145.93
C ALA A 632 -186.38 136.87 146.63
N THR A 633 -186.19 138.00 145.92
CA THR A 633 -185.93 139.32 146.55
C THR A 633 -186.79 139.52 147.78
N ALA A 634 -188.09 139.39 147.61
CA ALA A 634 -188.97 140.28 148.34
C ALA A 634 -189.41 139.72 149.69
N GLN A 635 -189.09 138.46 149.98
CA GLN A 635 -189.56 137.79 151.20
C GLN A 635 -188.52 137.77 152.35
N GLN A 636 -187.20 137.73 152.09
CA GLN A 636 -186.20 137.70 153.18
C GLN A 636 -185.77 139.09 153.70
N LEU A 637 -185.92 140.15 152.90
CA LEU A 637 -185.86 141.55 153.36
C LEU A 637 -187.05 141.90 154.31
N VAL A 638 -188.13 141.10 154.32
CA VAL A 638 -189.31 141.28 155.20
C VAL A 638 -189.24 140.39 156.46
N GLN A 639 -188.39 139.34 156.50
CA GLN A 639 -188.23 138.45 157.68
C GLN A 639 -187.05 138.78 158.64
N LEU A 640 -185.87 139.28 158.23
CA LEU A 640 -184.77 139.60 159.20
C LEU A 640 -184.77 141.06 159.72
N LEU A 641 -185.57 141.95 159.11
CA LEU A 641 -185.99 143.22 159.73
C LEU A 641 -186.86 142.96 160.99
N ASN A 642 -187.51 141.78 161.10
CA ASN A 642 -188.16 141.32 162.35
C ASN A 642 -187.15 140.74 163.37
N LYS A 643 -185.92 140.33 162.97
CA LYS A 643 -184.88 139.79 163.87
C LYS A 643 -183.89 140.84 164.38
N GLN A 644 -183.81 142.00 163.70
CA GLN A 644 -183.25 143.24 164.25
C GLN A 644 -184.00 143.70 165.54
N ASN A 645 -185.28 143.34 165.74
CA ASN A 645 -186.09 143.69 166.93
C ASN A 645 -186.10 142.62 168.07
N GLN A 646 -185.68 141.36 167.84
CA GLN A 646 -185.73 140.27 168.87
C GLN A 646 -184.41 140.01 169.65
N LEU A 647 -183.19 140.27 169.12
CA LEU A 647 -181.90 140.14 169.90
C LEU A 647 -181.38 141.44 170.53
N LEU A 648 -182.03 142.59 170.27
CA LEU A 648 -181.98 143.75 171.16
C LEU A 648 -182.67 143.46 172.52
N LEU A 649 -183.63 142.51 172.61
CA LEU A 649 -184.18 141.98 173.89
C LEU A 649 -183.18 141.04 174.62
N GLU A 650 -182.19 140.41 173.92
CA GLU A 650 -181.12 139.58 174.53
C GLU A 650 -179.85 140.38 174.90
N ARG A 651 -179.71 141.63 174.41
CA ARG A 651 -178.81 142.63 175.04
C ARG A 651 -179.20 142.91 176.51
N GLN A 652 -180.34 142.45 177.04
CA GLN A 652 -180.78 142.64 178.44
C GLN A 652 -180.79 141.38 179.35
N SER A 653 -180.69 140.13 178.82
CA SER A 653 -180.78 138.88 179.62
C SER A 653 -179.43 138.25 180.09
N LEU A 654 -178.38 137.99 179.27
CA LEU A 654 -177.11 137.32 179.74
C LEU A 654 -176.02 138.26 180.29
N SER A 655 -176.36 139.54 180.42
CA SER A 655 -175.86 140.31 181.56
C SER A 655 -176.15 139.60 182.91
N GLU A 656 -177.07 138.61 183.01
CA GLU A 656 -177.39 137.84 184.22
C GLU A 656 -176.58 136.51 184.42
N GLU A 657 -175.80 136.01 183.43
CA GLU A 657 -174.87 134.83 183.61
C GLU A 657 -173.38 135.16 183.51
N VAL A 658 -173.04 136.46 183.60
CA VAL A 658 -171.94 136.93 184.47
C VAL A 658 -171.59 135.95 185.62
N GLY A 659 -172.54 135.22 186.19
CA GLY A 659 -172.34 134.52 187.45
C GLY A 659 -171.60 133.19 187.41
N ARG A 660 -171.86 132.29 186.45
CA ARG A 660 -171.86 130.86 186.84
C ARG A 660 -170.64 129.99 186.51
N LEU A 661 -169.95 130.09 185.36
CA LEU A 661 -168.95 129.06 184.99
C LEU A 661 -167.68 129.63 184.32
N ARG A 662 -166.89 130.56 184.86
CA ARG A 662 -166.36 130.78 186.21
C ARG A 662 -165.76 129.59 186.94
N SER A 663 -166.29 128.37 186.84
CA SER A 663 -166.21 127.56 188.06
C SER A 663 -165.36 126.33 187.97
N GLN A 664 -165.18 125.72 186.82
CA GLN A 664 -164.63 124.36 186.84
C GLN A 664 -163.75 124.21 185.58
N LEU A 665 -162.55 124.83 185.51
CA LEU A 665 -161.45 124.88 186.51
C LEU A 665 -161.19 123.48 187.10
N PRO A 666 -159.93 123.11 187.42
CA PRO A 666 -158.83 124.01 187.82
C PRO A 666 -157.46 123.63 187.20
N SER A 667 -156.56 124.55 186.86
CA SER A 667 -155.73 125.41 187.73
C SER A 667 -154.86 124.63 188.73
N MET A 668 -153.62 124.30 188.35
CA MET A 668 -152.34 124.72 188.97
C MET A 668 -151.20 124.22 188.05
N ARG A 669 -150.62 125.04 187.16
CA ARG A 669 -149.76 126.24 187.37
C ARG A 669 -148.30 125.81 187.52
N GLN A 670 -147.30 126.57 187.08
CA GLN A 670 -147.01 127.99 187.26
C GLN A 670 -145.68 128.19 186.45
N SER A 671 -145.23 129.32 185.90
CA SER A 671 -145.57 130.73 186.06
C SER A 671 -144.34 131.59 185.80
N ASP A 672 -144.59 132.87 185.49
CA ASP A 672 -143.88 134.08 185.92
C ASP A 672 -142.37 134.21 185.61
N CYS A 673 -141.99 135.30 184.92
CA CYS A 673 -140.89 135.49 183.95
C CYS A 673 -141.37 135.24 182.51
#